data_AF-A0A1G3PTY8-F1
#
_entry.id   AF-A0A1G3PTY8-F1
#
_cell.length_a   1.000
_cell.length_b   1.000
_cell.length_c   1.000
_cell.angle_alpha   90.00
_cell.angle_beta   90.00
_cell.angle_gamma   90.00
#
_symmetry.space_group_name_H-M   'P 1'
#
loop_
_entity.id
_entity.type
_entity.pdbx_description
1 polymer ?
#
loop_
_entity_poly.entity_id
_entity_poly.type
_entity_poly.pdbx_seq_one_letter_code
_entity_poly.pdbx_strand_id
1 'polypeptide(L)'
;MFQIFKIRSKYLLIIVLSILAISNIFAEEKNNMPVRYRGFTVKRLDIDILKNAVNNWNANQVRYMMCPIWETSNRARGQYQATWRSMIEKLPEGLENAKALGIATVIDLHQIPNDNPKQYSNDKHTASHEYWYDESNLKVMIECWREIAEICKGRDQVIWFDLLNEPLDWTTVHTSLAFPPTFPEWAQKTIDAIRKIDRIHPIAIEPGPGMLCWGFKGFPVLNDKYQPVIYSVHMYQPVQYTHQGVNSKEILPWPGVFRDSGGGYWNKERLEKELAPAIDYQKKNGVRIYVGEFSAPRFAPDAEIYLRECLEIFEKLEWDWNYHALNEASVWDLEKNEEVDLYNAEGKYVKTALAISNTELFYATRATAPINPPKLTTGLTERGKVIKQYLSLNSSKSKNNNNPQSDTGKNLLPGTGISAENGWSVYIHKTALDAGGQIKLDAGKAVAELPSYENLNNGNFQIIKSISVEANKSYKLKFNAIAGKAGEITAAYLLSKAPYTKYSTAIIPVAAGENAYECILDVSAIDGNYDVPRSLRLLLGAFKDTTMTIQDISFSEMTISTTKKATGAPIKKMLVLGDSITQHGPKESLGWTGQWGMAASSESKDYVHLLYSKISASQKIKPELILNGVGGGTIDKTIASLPAIIAHAADFVIIQLGENDRVLTEDGFEKPYERLIASVKQANSSARVYCCGTWKSVPQKDEIIKSACQRQGAVFVDIKDVYADPSASAASEKRYTNSGVNWHPGDKGMQGYANVLWKAMQEQPVMPESQKVETKITVLENTGTIFEDDFENGNVKNWQPDSFVFETGITKKALAITAPDAKGNTIKVSLPAASLCGRTVKISAMIKAENVSDKPKPHNGIKFMLSVTDAEGRKDYPQAAIVTGTFDWKKVTFTYTVHEMTVVATLVCGLDSVSGKVLFDDVKIEDITK
;
A
#
# COMPACT_ATOMS: atom_id res chain seq x y z
N MET A 1 6.04 -68.93 -17.22
CA MET A 1 5.72 -67.49 -17.42
C MET A 1 4.96 -66.87 -16.22
N PHE A 2 3.85 -67.44 -15.74
CA PHE A 2 3.02 -66.86 -14.67
C PHE A 2 3.72 -66.53 -13.32
N GLN A 3 4.72 -67.31 -12.87
CA GLN A 3 5.40 -67.02 -11.59
C GLN A 3 6.24 -65.72 -11.63
N ILE A 4 6.85 -65.38 -12.77
CA ILE A 4 7.69 -64.18 -12.91
C ILE A 4 6.84 -62.90 -12.77
N PHE A 5 5.58 -62.94 -13.24
CA PHE A 5 4.63 -61.84 -13.09
C PHE A 5 4.24 -61.58 -11.62
N LYS A 6 3.99 -62.65 -10.84
CA LYS A 6 3.65 -62.54 -9.41
C LYS A 6 4.79 -61.96 -8.57
N ILE A 7 6.05 -62.27 -8.91
CA ILE A 7 7.22 -61.73 -8.21
C ILE A 7 7.39 -60.24 -8.56
N ARG A 8 7.35 -59.87 -9.84
CA ARG A 8 7.44 -58.45 -10.26
C ARG A 8 6.33 -57.58 -9.66
N SER A 9 5.11 -58.08 -9.57
CA SER A 9 3.99 -57.37 -8.95
C SER A 9 4.22 -57.06 -7.46
N LYS A 10 4.80 -57.99 -6.67
CA LYS A 10 5.12 -57.74 -5.26
C LYS A 10 6.24 -56.70 -5.08
N TYR A 11 7.31 -56.76 -5.87
CA TYR A 11 8.37 -55.75 -5.79
C TYR A 11 7.87 -54.37 -6.24
N LEU A 12 7.04 -54.31 -7.28
CA LEU A 12 6.41 -53.05 -7.72
C LEU A 12 5.50 -52.47 -6.62
N LEU A 13 4.71 -53.30 -5.94
CA LEU A 13 3.86 -52.86 -4.83
C LEU A 13 4.69 -52.36 -3.64
N ILE A 14 5.79 -53.03 -3.28
CA ILE A 14 6.70 -52.56 -2.21
C ILE A 14 7.34 -51.23 -2.60
N ILE A 15 7.83 -51.08 -3.84
CA ILE A 15 8.41 -49.82 -4.33
C ILE A 15 7.37 -48.70 -4.31
N VAL A 16 6.14 -48.95 -4.76
CA VAL A 16 5.04 -47.97 -4.73
C VAL A 16 4.67 -47.60 -3.29
N LEU A 17 4.63 -48.55 -2.36
CA LEU A 17 4.36 -48.27 -0.93
C LEU A 17 5.51 -47.50 -0.26
N SER A 18 6.77 -47.78 -0.61
CA SER A 18 7.92 -47.00 -0.16
C SER A 18 7.89 -45.57 -0.72
N ILE A 19 7.55 -45.40 -2.01
CA ILE A 19 7.39 -44.08 -2.63
C ILE A 19 6.22 -43.32 -1.99
N LEU A 20 5.09 -43.98 -1.70
CA LEU A 20 3.94 -43.38 -1.02
C LEU A 20 4.26 -42.96 0.43
N ALA A 21 5.02 -43.78 1.16
CA ALA A 21 5.48 -43.43 2.50
C ALA A 21 6.42 -42.21 2.47
N ILE A 22 7.39 -42.20 1.55
CA ILE A 22 8.30 -41.06 1.35
C ILE A 22 7.54 -39.80 0.90
N SER A 23 6.55 -39.92 0.00
CA SER A 23 5.75 -38.77 -0.43
C SER A 23 4.83 -38.23 0.67
N ASN A 24 4.32 -39.08 1.57
CA ASN A 24 3.55 -38.61 2.72
C ASN A 24 4.42 -37.85 3.73
N ILE A 25 5.64 -38.32 4.00
CA ILE A 25 6.61 -37.61 4.86
C ILE A 25 6.90 -36.20 4.28
N PHE A 26 7.18 -36.09 2.97
CA PHE A 26 7.39 -34.79 2.32
C PHE A 26 6.11 -33.94 2.17
N ALA A 27 4.91 -34.54 2.26
CA ALA A 27 3.65 -33.82 2.22
C ALA A 27 3.27 -33.22 3.58
N GLU A 28 3.58 -33.89 4.69
CA GLU A 28 3.40 -33.33 6.04
C GLU A 28 4.36 -32.16 6.30
N GLU A 29 5.63 -32.26 5.91
CA GLU A 29 6.59 -31.14 6.01
C GLU A 29 6.16 -29.91 5.18
N LYS A 30 5.64 -30.10 3.96
CA LYS A 30 5.21 -28.98 3.08
C LYS A 30 4.03 -28.16 3.65
N ASN A 31 3.29 -28.69 4.63
CA ASN A 31 2.12 -28.03 5.24
C ASN A 31 2.43 -27.27 6.54
N ASN A 32 3.65 -27.33 7.06
CA ASN A 32 3.97 -26.85 8.40
C ASN A 32 5.15 -25.84 8.45
N MET A 33 5.20 -24.90 7.49
CA MET A 33 6.11 -23.74 7.57
C MET A 33 5.80 -22.95 8.86
N PRO A 34 6.72 -22.85 9.83
CA PRO A 34 6.43 -22.24 11.12
C PRO A 34 6.12 -20.75 10.97
N VAL A 35 5.19 -20.25 11.80
CA VAL A 35 4.89 -18.82 11.87
C VAL A 35 6.15 -18.06 12.27
N ARG A 36 6.51 -17.05 11.46
CA ARG A 36 7.54 -16.06 11.78
C ARG A 36 6.96 -15.02 12.73
N TYR A 37 7.57 -14.88 13.89
CA TYR A 37 7.19 -13.90 14.90
C TYR A 37 8.08 -12.66 14.80
N ARG A 38 7.44 -11.49 14.80
CA ARG A 38 8.10 -10.19 14.75
C ARG A 38 7.32 -9.22 15.62
N GLY A 39 8.01 -8.55 16.53
CA GLY A 39 7.35 -7.87 17.64
C GLY A 39 8.16 -6.79 18.32
N PHE A 40 7.78 -6.50 19.56
CA PHE A 40 8.43 -5.54 20.44
C PHE A 40 8.68 -6.12 21.82
N THR A 41 9.72 -5.63 22.49
CA THR A 41 9.74 -5.72 23.94
C THR A 41 8.78 -4.69 24.56
N VAL A 42 8.08 -5.09 25.62
CA VAL A 42 7.11 -4.26 26.34
C VAL A 42 7.29 -4.41 27.85
N LYS A 43 7.09 -3.32 28.58
CA LYS A 43 7.16 -3.34 30.05
C LYS A 43 5.99 -4.07 30.71
N ARG A 44 4.82 -4.10 30.06
CA ARG A 44 3.56 -4.64 30.60
C ARG A 44 2.65 -5.11 29.46
N LEU A 45 1.82 -6.11 29.74
CA LEU A 45 0.72 -6.58 28.87
C LEU A 45 -0.54 -5.71 29.02
N ASP A 46 -0.35 -4.39 29.02
CA ASP A 46 -1.45 -3.42 29.07
C ASP A 46 -2.21 -3.41 27.74
N ILE A 47 -3.54 -3.40 27.78
CA ILE A 47 -4.38 -3.51 26.58
C ILE A 47 -4.12 -2.42 25.54
N ASP A 48 -3.76 -1.20 25.95
CA ASP A 48 -3.50 -0.10 25.02
C ASP A 48 -2.08 -0.18 24.44
N ILE A 49 -1.09 -0.69 25.19
CA ILE A 49 0.24 -1.04 24.64
C ILE A 49 0.10 -2.18 23.61
N LEU A 50 -0.70 -3.21 23.92
CA LEU A 50 -0.92 -4.34 23.01
C LEU A 50 -1.72 -3.94 21.75
N LYS A 51 -2.76 -3.10 21.90
CA LYS A 51 -3.45 -2.49 20.75
C LYS A 51 -2.51 -1.63 19.91
N ASN A 52 -1.58 -0.91 20.52
CA ASN A 52 -0.57 -0.13 19.78
C ASN A 52 0.32 -1.06 18.96
N ALA A 53 0.92 -2.07 19.59
CA ALA A 53 1.76 -3.07 18.93
C ALA A 53 1.05 -3.76 17.74
N VAL A 54 -0.21 -4.17 17.92
CA VAL A 54 -0.99 -4.83 16.85
C VAL A 54 -1.46 -3.85 15.79
N ASN A 55 -2.20 -2.81 16.16
CA ASN A 55 -2.95 -1.98 15.21
C ASN A 55 -2.09 -0.92 14.52
N ASN A 56 -1.16 -0.29 15.24
CA ASN A 56 -0.33 0.79 14.69
C ASN A 56 0.95 0.25 14.05
N TRP A 57 1.43 -0.91 14.50
CA TRP A 57 2.72 -1.48 14.11
C TRP A 57 2.66 -2.85 13.42
N ASN A 58 1.53 -3.58 13.45
CA ASN A 58 1.38 -4.92 12.88
C ASN A 58 2.33 -5.98 13.51
N ALA A 59 2.65 -5.84 14.80
CA ALA A 59 3.33 -6.88 15.57
C ALA A 59 2.43 -8.12 15.72
N ASN A 60 3.02 -9.32 15.60
CA ASN A 60 2.34 -10.59 15.93
C ASN A 60 2.97 -11.30 17.14
N GLN A 61 3.94 -10.65 17.80
CA GLN A 61 4.52 -11.05 19.08
C GLN A 61 4.81 -9.83 19.94
N VAL A 62 4.82 -10.00 21.25
CA VAL A 62 5.48 -9.12 22.23
C VAL A 62 6.33 -9.93 23.18
N ARG A 63 7.46 -9.39 23.65
CA ARG A 63 8.26 -9.91 24.77
C ARG A 63 8.00 -9.07 26.01
N TYR A 64 7.30 -9.64 26.98
CA TYR A 64 6.97 -9.00 28.26
C TYR A 64 8.09 -9.24 29.27
N MET A 65 8.84 -8.18 29.57
CA MET A 65 10.01 -8.20 30.45
C MET A 65 9.58 -8.10 31.92
N MET A 66 9.45 -9.23 32.62
CA MET A 66 9.06 -9.28 34.03
C MET A 66 10.27 -8.93 34.92
N CYS A 67 10.42 -7.65 35.27
CA CYS A 67 11.57 -7.14 36.01
C CYS A 67 11.20 -6.48 37.37
N PRO A 68 11.12 -7.26 38.47
CA PRO A 68 10.73 -6.75 39.79
C PRO A 68 11.59 -5.58 40.33
N ILE A 69 12.88 -5.52 39.99
CA ILE A 69 13.78 -4.42 40.41
C ILE A 69 13.46 -3.07 39.74
N TRP A 70 12.71 -3.06 38.63
CA TRP A 70 12.28 -1.84 37.95
C TRP A 70 10.98 -1.26 38.50
N GLU A 71 10.18 -2.05 39.22
CA GLU A 71 8.92 -1.60 39.82
C GLU A 71 8.97 -1.53 41.36
N THR A 72 10.04 -2.03 42.01
CA THR A 72 10.26 -1.77 43.44
C THR A 72 10.58 -0.29 43.71
N SER A 73 9.73 0.34 44.54
CA SER A 73 9.90 1.74 44.96
C SER A 73 11.03 1.94 45.97
N ASN A 74 11.60 0.86 46.52
CA ASN A 74 12.56 0.92 47.61
C ASN A 74 13.68 -0.13 47.45
N ARG A 75 14.51 0.06 46.42
CA ARG A 75 15.65 -0.83 46.08
C ARG A 75 16.60 -1.12 47.26
N ALA A 76 16.69 -0.22 48.23
CA ALA A 76 17.53 -0.38 49.42
C ALA A 76 16.97 -1.39 50.46
N ARG A 77 15.72 -1.86 50.32
CA ARG A 77 15.07 -2.80 51.25
C ARG A 77 14.90 -4.22 50.69
N GLY A 78 15.32 -4.48 49.45
CA GLY A 78 15.33 -5.83 48.86
C GLY A 78 13.96 -6.53 48.79
N GLN A 79 12.86 -5.78 48.72
CA GLN A 79 11.49 -6.34 48.67
C GLN A 79 11.06 -6.69 47.24
N TYR A 80 11.81 -7.54 46.54
CA TYR A 80 11.53 -7.91 45.15
C TYR A 80 10.38 -8.92 45.05
N GLN A 81 10.22 -9.82 46.02
CA GLN A 81 9.09 -10.77 46.08
C GLN A 81 7.74 -10.06 46.16
N ALA A 82 7.64 -8.95 46.89
CA ALA A 82 6.40 -8.17 46.98
C ALA A 82 5.99 -7.59 45.60
N THR A 83 6.97 -7.09 44.83
CA THR A 83 6.74 -6.65 43.46
C THR A 83 6.41 -7.81 42.53
N TRP A 84 7.09 -8.95 42.67
CA TRP A 84 6.80 -10.17 41.91
C TRP A 84 5.37 -10.68 42.12
N ARG A 85 4.85 -10.67 43.36
CA ARG A 85 3.44 -10.99 43.63
C ARG A 85 2.49 -10.13 42.80
N SER A 86 2.71 -8.80 42.77
CA SER A 86 1.86 -7.89 41.98
C SER A 86 1.98 -8.08 40.47
N MET A 87 3.11 -8.58 39.96
CA MET A 87 3.26 -8.95 38.55
C MET A 87 2.50 -10.24 38.23
N ILE A 88 2.63 -11.26 39.08
CA ILE A 88 1.93 -12.55 38.96
C ILE A 88 0.41 -12.39 39.05
N GLU A 89 -0.10 -11.52 39.93
CA GLU A 89 -1.54 -11.20 40.03
C GLU A 89 -2.13 -10.60 38.74
N LYS A 90 -1.33 -9.85 37.97
CA LYS A 90 -1.77 -9.17 36.73
C LYS A 90 -1.53 -9.99 35.46
N LEU A 91 -0.65 -10.99 35.52
CA LEU A 91 -0.29 -11.82 34.37
C LEU A 91 -1.50 -12.49 33.69
N PRO A 92 -2.50 -13.05 34.42
CA PRO A 92 -3.68 -13.65 33.78
C PRO A 92 -4.47 -12.66 32.89
N GLU A 93 -4.75 -11.45 33.40
CA GLU A 93 -5.46 -10.40 32.64
C GLU A 93 -4.65 -9.96 31.42
N GLY A 94 -3.34 -9.76 31.57
CA GLY A 94 -2.44 -9.44 30.47
C GLY A 94 -2.43 -10.51 29.37
N LEU A 95 -2.50 -11.78 29.75
CA LEU A 95 -2.57 -12.90 28.80
C LEU A 95 -3.95 -12.98 28.10
N GLU A 96 -5.06 -12.67 28.78
CA GLU A 96 -6.36 -12.54 28.10
C GLU A 96 -6.36 -11.36 27.11
N ASN A 97 -5.76 -10.22 27.46
CA ASN A 97 -5.61 -9.07 26.56
C ASN A 97 -4.81 -9.45 25.30
N ALA A 98 -3.71 -10.18 25.44
CA ALA A 98 -2.92 -10.68 24.32
C ALA A 98 -3.71 -11.68 23.47
N LYS A 99 -4.44 -12.61 24.10
CA LYS A 99 -5.29 -13.60 23.43
C LYS A 99 -6.41 -12.93 22.61
N ALA A 100 -7.08 -11.93 23.19
CA ALA A 100 -8.15 -11.18 22.53
C ALA A 100 -7.69 -10.44 21.27
N LEU A 101 -6.40 -10.09 21.20
CA LEU A 101 -5.77 -9.44 20.04
C LEU A 101 -5.04 -10.42 19.10
N GLY A 102 -5.00 -11.71 19.43
CA GLY A 102 -4.32 -12.74 18.63
C GLY A 102 -2.79 -12.59 18.55
N ILE A 103 -2.18 -11.87 19.49
CA ILE A 103 -0.73 -11.63 19.53
C ILE A 103 -0.03 -12.67 20.40
N ALA A 104 1.10 -13.21 19.93
CA ALA A 104 1.92 -14.13 20.71
C ALA A 104 2.62 -13.40 21.87
N THR A 105 2.85 -14.09 22.98
CA THR A 105 3.52 -13.51 24.16
C THR A 105 4.75 -14.32 24.50
N VAL A 106 5.93 -13.71 24.44
CA VAL A 106 7.13 -14.21 25.11
C VAL A 106 7.11 -13.64 26.52
N ILE A 107 7.02 -14.49 27.54
CA ILE A 107 7.21 -14.08 28.93
C ILE A 107 8.70 -14.19 29.22
N ASP A 108 9.34 -13.07 29.54
CA ASP A 108 10.75 -12.99 29.93
C ASP A 108 10.86 -12.84 31.45
N LEU A 109 11.57 -13.77 32.12
CA LEU A 109 12.00 -13.57 33.50
C LEU A 109 13.27 -12.70 33.52
N HIS A 110 13.06 -11.39 33.41
CA HIS A 110 14.14 -10.45 33.19
C HIS A 110 15.18 -10.44 34.32
N GLN A 111 14.72 -10.55 35.57
CA GLN A 111 15.57 -10.76 36.75
C GLN A 111 14.82 -11.56 37.82
N ILE A 112 15.54 -12.41 38.56
CA ILE A 112 14.96 -13.19 39.65
C ILE A 112 14.66 -12.30 40.89
N PRO A 113 13.48 -12.41 41.51
CA PRO A 113 13.15 -11.70 42.75
C PRO A 113 13.68 -12.46 43.97
N ASN A 114 15.00 -12.54 44.13
CA ASN A 114 15.58 -13.12 45.35
C ASN A 114 15.80 -12.04 46.43
N ASP A 115 14.93 -12.04 47.44
CA ASP A 115 15.02 -11.16 48.60
C ASP A 115 16.08 -11.64 49.62
N ASN A 116 16.53 -12.90 49.52
CA ASN A 116 17.45 -13.54 50.48
C ASN A 116 18.59 -14.30 49.76
N PRO A 117 19.39 -13.66 48.87
CA PRO A 117 20.58 -14.27 48.30
C PRO A 117 21.64 -14.52 49.37
N LYS A 118 22.59 -15.42 49.10
CA LYS A 118 23.83 -15.48 49.89
C LYS A 118 24.58 -14.15 49.82
N GLN A 119 25.40 -13.89 50.84
CA GLN A 119 26.36 -12.80 50.78
C GLN A 119 27.46 -13.17 49.77
N TYR A 120 27.68 -12.28 48.79
CA TYR A 120 28.74 -12.39 47.80
C TYR A 120 29.93 -11.48 48.13
N SER A 121 31.02 -11.70 47.41
CA SER A 121 32.23 -10.86 47.39
C SER A 121 31.91 -9.39 47.06
N ASN A 122 32.77 -8.49 47.52
CA ASN A 122 32.73 -7.07 47.13
C ASN A 122 33.34 -6.83 45.73
N ASP A 123 34.11 -7.79 45.20
CA ASP A 123 34.57 -7.73 43.81
C ASP A 123 33.44 -8.13 42.85
N LYS A 124 33.18 -7.30 41.85
CA LYS A 124 32.04 -7.48 40.93
C LYS A 124 32.16 -8.71 40.04
N HIS A 125 33.38 -9.09 39.63
CA HIS A 125 33.58 -10.27 38.79
C HIS A 125 33.36 -11.54 39.62
N THR A 126 33.96 -11.60 40.81
CA THR A 126 33.80 -12.70 41.77
C THR A 126 32.34 -12.84 42.22
N ALA A 127 31.65 -11.75 42.57
CA ALA A 127 30.24 -11.78 42.94
C ALA A 127 29.32 -12.27 41.81
N SER A 128 29.63 -11.88 40.57
CA SER A 128 28.93 -12.36 39.38
C SER A 128 29.10 -13.87 39.19
N HIS A 129 30.27 -14.43 39.53
CA HIS A 129 30.51 -15.86 39.50
C HIS A 129 29.75 -16.58 40.63
N GLU A 130 29.89 -16.10 41.87
CA GLU A 130 29.26 -16.67 43.07
C GLU A 130 27.73 -16.76 42.98
N TYR A 131 27.08 -15.76 42.34
CA TYR A 131 25.66 -15.77 42.03
C TYR A 131 25.20 -17.08 41.33
N TRP A 132 25.99 -17.60 40.40
CA TRP A 132 25.68 -18.80 39.62
C TRP A 132 25.93 -20.12 40.39
N TYR A 133 26.55 -20.06 41.57
CA TYR A 133 26.70 -21.20 42.49
C TYR A 133 25.79 -21.08 43.73
N ASP A 134 24.98 -20.04 43.82
CA ASP A 134 23.97 -19.94 44.86
C ASP A 134 22.68 -20.67 44.46
N GLU A 135 22.50 -21.88 44.98
CA GLU A 135 21.25 -22.63 44.84
C GLU A 135 19.98 -21.87 45.28
N SER A 136 20.09 -20.83 46.12
CA SER A 136 18.92 -20.02 46.49
C SER A 136 18.33 -19.29 45.28
N ASN A 137 19.19 -18.78 44.39
CA ASN A 137 18.81 -18.14 43.12
C ASN A 137 18.12 -19.15 42.20
N LEU A 138 18.67 -20.35 42.04
CA LEU A 138 18.06 -21.43 41.25
C LEU A 138 16.68 -21.84 41.81
N LYS A 139 16.53 -21.92 43.13
CA LYS A 139 15.23 -22.23 43.78
C LYS A 139 14.19 -21.14 43.49
N VAL A 140 14.58 -19.87 43.57
CA VAL A 140 13.70 -18.74 43.22
C VAL A 140 13.35 -18.77 41.72
N MET A 141 14.31 -18.97 40.82
CA MET A 141 14.09 -19.09 39.37
C MET A 141 13.08 -20.20 39.04
N ILE A 142 13.25 -21.39 39.64
CA ILE A 142 12.35 -22.53 39.44
C ILE A 142 10.94 -22.22 39.95
N GLU A 143 10.80 -21.58 41.12
CA GLU A 143 9.46 -21.27 41.65
C GLU A 143 8.74 -20.20 40.83
N CYS A 144 9.45 -19.15 40.39
CA CYS A 144 8.92 -18.17 39.45
C CYS A 144 8.34 -18.84 38.18
N TRP A 145 9.07 -19.80 37.62
CA TRP A 145 8.62 -20.55 36.43
C TRP A 145 7.51 -21.55 36.71
N ARG A 146 7.42 -22.13 37.91
CA ARG A 146 6.28 -22.96 38.32
C ARG A 146 4.99 -22.15 38.40
N GLU A 147 5.05 -20.94 38.96
CA GLU A 147 3.90 -20.04 39.06
C GLU A 147 3.42 -19.57 37.68
N ILE A 148 4.34 -19.14 36.80
CA ILE A 148 3.99 -18.80 35.40
C ILE A 148 3.40 -20.02 34.70
N ALA A 149 3.99 -21.21 34.85
CA ALA A 149 3.50 -22.42 34.20
C ALA A 149 2.09 -22.81 34.64
N GLU A 150 1.72 -22.71 35.93
CA GLU A 150 0.34 -22.99 36.37
C GLU A 150 -0.67 -21.94 35.83
N ILE A 151 -0.27 -20.67 35.68
CA ILE A 151 -1.12 -19.62 35.06
C ILE A 151 -1.31 -19.86 33.55
N CYS A 152 -0.28 -20.39 32.88
CA CYS A 152 -0.30 -20.62 31.43
C CYS A 152 -0.91 -21.97 31.02
N LYS A 153 -0.88 -22.96 31.90
CA LYS A 153 -1.35 -24.34 31.66
C LYS A 153 -2.77 -24.40 31.12
N GLY A 154 -2.90 -25.08 29.97
CA GLY A 154 -4.19 -25.29 29.30
C GLY A 154 -4.67 -24.10 28.47
N ARG A 155 -3.92 -22.99 28.39
CA ARG A 155 -4.14 -21.95 27.39
C ARG A 155 -3.75 -22.48 26.01
N ASP A 156 -4.53 -22.08 25.00
CA ASP A 156 -4.40 -22.42 23.57
C ASP A 156 -3.73 -21.30 22.75
N GLN A 157 -3.48 -20.15 23.37
CA GLN A 157 -2.77 -19.01 22.77
C GLN A 157 -1.25 -19.30 22.68
N VAL A 158 -0.54 -18.61 21.79
CA VAL A 158 0.91 -18.78 21.68
C VAL A 158 1.63 -18.03 22.79
N ILE A 159 2.08 -18.76 23.82
CA ILE A 159 2.96 -18.26 24.89
C ILE A 159 4.32 -18.95 24.81
N TRP A 160 5.42 -18.19 24.85
CA TRP A 160 6.78 -18.70 25.00
C TRP A 160 7.33 -18.33 26.37
N PHE A 161 8.19 -19.19 26.93
CA PHE A 161 8.86 -18.98 28.22
C PHE A 161 10.35 -18.71 27.98
N ASP A 162 10.77 -17.45 28.05
CA ASP A 162 12.15 -17.00 27.90
C ASP A 162 12.83 -16.98 29.28
N LEU A 163 13.63 -18.02 29.57
CA LEU A 163 13.84 -18.45 30.95
C LEU A 163 14.58 -17.46 31.84
N LEU A 164 15.51 -16.67 31.29
CA LEU A 164 16.29 -15.69 32.02
C LEU A 164 17.03 -14.78 31.03
N ASN A 165 16.75 -13.47 31.10
CA ASN A 165 17.43 -12.46 30.31
C ASN A 165 18.93 -12.34 30.65
N GLU A 166 19.75 -12.26 29.61
CA GLU A 166 21.17 -11.94 29.59
C GLU A 166 22.05 -12.65 30.65
N PRO A 167 22.12 -14.00 30.67
CA PRO A 167 22.99 -14.73 31.60
C PRO A 167 24.46 -14.32 31.44
N LEU A 168 25.03 -13.71 32.49
CA LEU A 168 26.38 -13.15 32.47
C LEU A 168 27.19 -13.59 33.69
N ASP A 169 28.37 -14.16 33.42
CA ASP A 169 29.44 -14.34 34.37
C ASP A 169 30.66 -13.56 33.87
N TRP A 170 30.99 -12.46 34.56
CA TRP A 170 32.10 -11.59 34.21
C TRP A 170 33.48 -12.27 34.29
N THR A 171 33.58 -13.47 34.86
CA THR A 171 34.82 -14.27 34.85
C THR A 171 34.97 -15.11 33.58
N THR A 172 33.88 -15.41 32.86
CA THR A 172 33.92 -16.29 31.67
C THR A 172 33.69 -15.58 30.33
N VAL A 173 33.21 -14.33 30.33
CA VAL A 173 32.82 -13.54 29.14
C VAL A 173 33.86 -13.50 27.99
N HIS A 174 35.17 -13.55 28.28
CA HIS A 174 36.24 -13.55 27.27
C HIS A 174 36.94 -14.91 27.09
N THR A 175 36.37 -15.98 27.64
CA THR A 175 36.91 -17.35 27.49
C THR A 175 36.34 -18.06 26.27
N SER A 176 36.81 -19.27 25.98
CA SER A 176 36.28 -20.09 24.86
C SER A 176 34.86 -20.61 25.08
N LEU A 177 34.35 -20.58 26.32
CA LEU A 177 33.00 -20.96 26.73
C LEU A 177 32.39 -19.76 27.46
N ALA A 178 31.91 -18.81 26.67
CA ALA A 178 31.52 -17.49 27.17
C ALA A 178 30.10 -17.48 27.77
N PHE A 179 29.81 -18.36 28.70
CA PHE A 179 28.52 -18.43 29.41
C PHE A 179 28.73 -18.83 30.87
N PRO A 180 27.78 -18.56 31.78
CA PRO A 180 27.91 -18.99 33.18
C PRO A 180 27.97 -20.52 33.28
N PRO A 181 29.00 -21.13 33.89
CA PRO A 181 29.25 -22.57 33.79
C PRO A 181 28.10 -23.47 34.28
N THR A 182 27.32 -23.01 35.27
CA THR A 182 26.18 -23.75 35.84
C THR A 182 24.85 -23.47 35.13
N PHE A 183 24.77 -22.41 34.31
CA PHE A 183 23.50 -22.00 33.70
C PHE A 183 22.84 -23.08 32.81
N PRO A 184 23.57 -23.88 32.01
CA PRO A 184 22.95 -25.00 31.28
C PRO A 184 22.25 -26.01 32.20
N GLU A 185 22.79 -26.28 33.39
CA GLU A 185 22.17 -27.17 34.37
C GLU A 185 20.94 -26.52 35.02
N TRP A 186 21.03 -25.22 35.34
CA TRP A 186 19.90 -24.43 35.87
C TRP A 186 18.74 -24.39 34.88
N ALA A 187 19.03 -24.10 33.61
CA ALA A 187 18.05 -24.10 32.53
C ALA A 187 17.40 -25.48 32.36
N GLN A 188 18.18 -26.56 32.31
CA GLN A 188 17.64 -27.93 32.21
C GLN A 188 16.74 -28.29 33.40
N LYS A 189 17.16 -27.98 34.64
CA LYS A 189 16.34 -28.19 35.85
C LYS A 189 15.04 -27.39 35.83
N THR A 190 15.07 -26.20 35.24
CA THR A 190 13.91 -25.31 35.09
C THR A 190 12.94 -25.82 34.03
N ILE A 191 13.45 -26.29 32.88
CA ILE A 191 12.67 -27.03 31.86
C ILE A 191 11.97 -28.24 32.49
N ASP A 192 12.71 -29.10 33.21
CA ASP A 192 12.15 -30.28 33.87
C ASP A 192 11.13 -29.94 34.99
N ALA A 193 11.18 -28.73 35.57
CA ALA A 193 10.18 -28.23 36.50
C ALA A 193 8.91 -27.74 35.79
N ILE A 194 9.05 -26.89 34.76
CA ILE A 194 7.95 -26.42 33.91
C ILE A 194 7.20 -27.60 33.31
N ARG A 195 7.91 -28.60 32.77
CA ARG A 195 7.32 -29.76 32.09
C ARG A 195 6.58 -30.77 32.98
N LYS A 196 6.59 -30.56 34.31
CA LYS A 196 5.67 -31.26 35.24
C LYS A 196 4.27 -30.60 35.27
N ILE A 197 4.17 -29.36 34.83
CA ILE A 197 2.99 -28.49 34.91
C ILE A 197 2.41 -28.24 33.52
N ASP A 198 3.24 -27.71 32.61
CA ASP A 198 2.87 -27.32 31.24
C ASP A 198 3.71 -28.09 30.21
N ARG A 199 3.06 -28.70 29.22
CA ARG A 199 3.70 -29.53 28.19
C ARG A 199 3.60 -28.97 26.76
N ILE A 200 3.03 -27.77 26.60
CA ILE A 200 2.62 -27.23 25.30
C ILE A 200 3.32 -25.92 24.94
N HIS A 201 3.61 -25.06 25.91
CA HIS A 201 4.20 -23.75 25.65
C HIS A 201 5.70 -23.85 25.37
N PRO A 202 6.21 -23.34 24.23
CA PRO A 202 7.64 -23.38 23.90
C PRO A 202 8.53 -22.71 24.94
N ILE A 203 9.76 -23.22 25.08
CA ILE A 203 10.77 -22.65 25.98
C ILE A 203 11.91 -22.06 25.15
N ALA A 204 12.33 -20.88 25.55
CA ALA A 204 13.38 -20.07 24.96
C ALA A 204 14.55 -19.89 25.94
N ILE A 205 15.78 -19.87 25.42
CA ILE A 205 17.03 -19.82 26.19
C ILE A 205 18.01 -18.83 25.57
N GLU A 206 18.42 -17.82 26.33
CA GLU A 206 19.56 -16.95 26.04
C GLU A 206 20.87 -17.59 26.54
N PRO A 207 21.84 -17.99 25.68
CA PRO A 207 23.09 -18.60 26.15
C PRO A 207 24.04 -17.64 26.89
N GLY A 208 23.89 -16.33 26.68
CA GLY A 208 24.87 -15.32 27.08
C GLY A 208 26.13 -15.26 26.20
N PRO A 209 27.17 -14.50 26.58
CA PRO A 209 27.30 -13.79 27.85
C PRO A 209 26.61 -12.43 27.79
N GLY A 210 25.61 -12.23 28.65
CA GLY A 210 24.77 -11.03 28.57
C GLY A 210 24.14 -10.87 27.18
N MET A 211 24.09 -9.63 26.67
CA MET A 211 23.64 -9.27 25.32
C MET A 211 24.45 -9.87 24.14
N LEU A 212 25.50 -10.67 24.37
CA LEU A 212 26.42 -11.15 23.33
C LEU A 212 26.09 -12.57 22.89
N CYS A 213 26.33 -12.90 21.61
CA CYS A 213 26.08 -14.24 21.09
C CYS A 213 27.23 -15.24 21.32
N TRP A 214 28.32 -14.84 21.99
CA TRP A 214 29.54 -15.66 22.06
C TRP A 214 29.35 -16.97 22.82
N GLY A 215 28.43 -17.04 23.78
CA GLY A 215 28.16 -18.22 24.60
C GLY A 215 27.53 -19.37 23.82
N PHE A 216 26.92 -19.10 22.66
CA PHE A 216 26.52 -20.15 21.70
C PHE A 216 27.68 -21.09 21.34
N LYS A 217 28.93 -20.60 21.42
CA LYS A 217 30.13 -21.44 21.25
C LYS A 217 30.30 -22.37 22.46
N GLY A 218 29.81 -23.60 22.31
CA GLY A 218 29.98 -24.67 23.28
C GLY A 218 28.86 -24.79 24.31
N PHE A 219 27.81 -23.98 24.22
CA PHE A 219 26.56 -24.24 24.94
C PHE A 219 26.03 -25.63 24.58
N PRO A 220 25.51 -26.43 25.53
CA PRO A 220 24.90 -27.71 25.20
C PRO A 220 23.48 -27.54 24.66
N VAL A 221 23.08 -28.42 23.74
CA VAL A 221 21.67 -28.52 23.35
C VAL A 221 20.88 -29.04 24.56
N LEU A 222 19.91 -28.26 25.03
CA LEU A 222 19.07 -28.63 26.17
C LEU A 222 17.95 -29.57 25.74
N ASN A 223 17.55 -30.47 26.64
CA ASN A 223 16.62 -31.54 26.35
C ASN A 223 15.24 -31.26 26.97
N ASP A 224 14.33 -30.75 26.15
CA ASP A 224 12.90 -30.75 26.45
C ASP A 224 12.24 -31.98 25.79
N LYS A 225 11.60 -32.81 26.61
CA LYS A 225 11.01 -34.09 26.23
C LYS A 225 9.75 -33.96 25.37
N TYR A 226 9.18 -32.75 25.27
CA TYR A 226 7.90 -32.51 24.59
C TYR A 226 8.05 -31.75 23.26
N GLN A 227 9.04 -30.87 23.13
CA GLN A 227 9.29 -30.08 21.92
C GLN A 227 10.72 -29.50 21.89
N PRO A 228 11.27 -29.14 20.71
CA PRO A 228 12.58 -28.51 20.61
C PRO A 228 12.66 -27.17 21.35
N VAL A 229 13.79 -26.94 22.03
CA VAL A 229 14.10 -25.66 22.68
C VAL A 229 14.46 -24.60 21.64
N ILE A 230 13.93 -23.39 21.83
CA ILE A 230 14.26 -22.20 21.03
C ILE A 230 15.46 -21.51 21.68
N TYR A 231 16.39 -20.98 20.89
CA TYR A 231 17.53 -20.21 21.39
C TYR A 231 17.40 -18.73 21.04
N SER A 232 17.82 -17.87 21.95
CA SER A 232 17.67 -16.42 21.89
C SER A 232 19.04 -15.73 21.77
N VAL A 233 19.10 -14.64 21.01
CA VAL A 233 20.27 -13.77 20.88
C VAL A 233 19.85 -12.30 20.97
N HIS A 234 20.68 -11.44 21.55
CA HIS A 234 20.48 -9.98 21.47
C HIS A 234 21.47 -9.39 20.45
N MET A 235 21.05 -8.34 19.72
CA MET A 235 21.88 -7.71 18.69
C MET A 235 22.07 -6.22 18.93
N TYR A 236 23.04 -5.93 19.81
CA TYR A 236 23.49 -4.58 20.15
C TYR A 236 24.88 -4.23 19.65
N GLN A 237 25.55 -5.12 18.91
CA GLN A 237 26.91 -4.87 18.44
C GLN A 237 26.94 -4.00 17.16
N PRO A 238 27.76 -2.93 17.07
CA PRO A 238 28.69 -2.45 18.09
C PRO A 238 27.99 -1.71 19.24
N VAL A 239 28.29 -2.06 20.48
CA VAL A 239 27.66 -1.45 21.67
C VAL A 239 28.02 0.03 21.77
N GLN A 240 29.22 0.43 21.34
CA GLN A 240 29.60 1.84 21.22
C GLN A 240 28.68 2.64 20.29
N TYR A 241 28.01 2.00 19.31
CA TYR A 241 26.98 2.61 18.46
C TYR A 241 25.58 2.56 19.09
N THR A 242 25.14 1.38 19.53
CA THR A 242 23.75 1.15 19.97
C THR A 242 23.44 1.70 21.37
N HIS A 243 24.47 2.09 22.13
CA HIS A 243 24.37 2.67 23.47
C HIS A 243 24.97 4.10 23.55
N GLN A 244 25.05 4.80 22.43
CA GLN A 244 25.30 6.24 22.40
C GLN A 244 24.28 7.00 23.25
N GLY A 245 24.71 8.05 23.95
CA GLY A 245 23.90 8.79 24.92
C GLY A 245 23.54 8.02 26.20
N VAL A 246 23.76 6.70 26.25
CA VAL A 246 23.54 5.83 27.43
C VAL A 246 24.86 5.59 28.16
N ASN A 247 25.87 5.11 27.44
CA ASN A 247 27.20 4.77 27.98
C ASN A 247 28.35 5.55 27.31
N SER A 248 28.09 6.18 26.15
CA SER A 248 29.05 7.05 25.45
C SER A 248 28.49 8.46 25.26
N LYS A 249 29.38 9.46 25.26
CA LYS A 249 29.09 10.83 24.84
C LYS A 249 29.36 11.10 23.35
N GLU A 250 30.12 10.22 22.71
CA GLU A 250 30.55 10.38 21.32
C GLU A 250 29.35 10.23 20.38
N ILE A 251 29.30 11.05 19.32
CA ILE A 251 28.36 10.93 18.21
C ILE A 251 29.07 10.19 17.07
N LEU A 252 28.63 8.98 16.77
CA LEU A 252 29.24 8.04 15.84
C LEU A 252 28.20 7.59 14.80
N PRO A 253 28.44 7.79 13.49
CA PRO A 253 27.53 7.39 12.43
C PRO A 253 27.62 5.89 12.10
N TRP A 254 26.68 5.40 11.30
CA TRP A 254 26.69 4.03 10.77
C TRP A 254 26.62 4.00 9.23
N PRO A 255 27.41 3.17 8.53
CA PRO A 255 28.53 2.35 9.02
C PRO A 255 29.74 3.19 9.47
N GLY A 256 30.56 2.67 10.39
CA GLY A 256 31.55 3.47 11.11
C GLY A 256 32.70 2.69 11.75
N VAL A 257 33.65 3.40 12.36
CA VAL A 257 34.76 2.79 13.12
C VAL A 257 34.42 2.75 14.60
N PHE A 258 34.46 1.56 15.19
CA PHE A 258 34.14 1.33 16.61
C PHE A 258 35.25 0.51 17.29
N ARG A 259 35.19 0.43 18.62
CA ARG A 259 36.19 -0.24 19.46
C ARG A 259 35.77 -1.63 19.94
N ASP A 260 34.48 -1.98 19.79
CA ASP A 260 33.90 -3.27 20.15
C ASP A 260 34.55 -4.46 19.40
N SER A 261 34.56 -5.63 20.02
CA SER A 261 35.03 -6.91 19.45
C SER A 261 36.40 -6.84 18.74
N GLY A 262 37.38 -6.16 19.32
CA GLY A 262 38.72 -5.94 18.73
C GLY A 262 38.80 -4.75 17.76
N GLY A 263 37.70 -4.03 17.59
CA GLY A 263 37.59 -2.76 16.87
C GLY A 263 37.64 -2.86 15.34
N GLY A 264 37.82 -1.69 14.73
CA GLY A 264 37.92 -1.50 13.29
C GLY A 264 36.63 -0.96 12.68
N TYR A 265 36.52 -1.07 11.34
CA TYR A 265 35.32 -0.67 10.62
C TYR A 265 34.20 -1.71 10.78
N TRP A 266 32.99 -1.23 11.00
CA TRP A 266 31.76 -2.02 11.08
C TRP A 266 30.76 -1.58 10.01
N ASN A 267 30.16 -2.58 9.40
CA ASN A 267 29.11 -2.54 8.39
C ASN A 267 28.31 -3.87 8.50
N LYS A 268 27.31 -4.09 7.66
CA LYS A 268 26.58 -5.36 7.57
C LYS A 268 27.45 -6.62 7.60
N GLU A 269 28.56 -6.63 6.86
CA GLU A 269 29.47 -7.77 6.75
C GLU A 269 30.20 -8.05 8.07
N ARG A 270 30.42 -7.03 8.90
CA ARG A 270 30.92 -7.19 10.28
C ARG A 270 29.83 -7.69 11.22
N LEU A 271 28.57 -7.25 11.05
CA LEU A 271 27.44 -7.80 11.81
C LEU A 271 27.25 -9.31 11.55
N GLU A 272 27.35 -9.77 10.30
CA GLU A 272 27.29 -11.20 9.97
C GLU A 272 28.43 -12.02 10.61
N LYS A 273 29.63 -11.44 10.74
CA LYS A 273 30.77 -12.07 11.44
C LYS A 273 30.58 -12.12 12.95
N GLU A 274 30.01 -11.06 13.54
CA GLU A 274 29.72 -11.00 14.96
C GLU A 274 28.66 -12.04 15.36
N LEU A 275 27.63 -12.23 14.53
CA LEU A 275 26.56 -13.23 14.72
C LEU A 275 26.97 -14.68 14.39
N ALA A 276 28.19 -14.92 13.88
CA ALA A 276 28.64 -16.24 13.45
C ALA A 276 28.46 -17.36 14.50
N PRO A 277 28.73 -17.16 15.82
CA PRO A 277 28.50 -18.21 16.82
C PRO A 277 27.06 -18.73 16.87
N ALA A 278 26.06 -17.86 16.79
CA ALA A 278 24.65 -18.25 16.77
C ALA A 278 24.25 -18.91 15.43
N ILE A 279 24.76 -18.37 14.31
CA ILE A 279 24.53 -18.92 12.96
C ILE A 279 25.09 -20.34 12.84
N ASP A 280 26.30 -20.58 13.33
CA ASP A 280 26.94 -21.90 13.29
C ASP A 280 26.28 -22.87 14.27
N TYR A 281 25.80 -22.39 15.42
CA TYR A 281 25.00 -23.19 16.35
C TYR A 281 23.65 -23.62 15.77
N GLN A 282 22.94 -22.72 15.07
CA GLN A 282 21.72 -23.02 14.32
C GLN A 282 21.98 -24.15 13.30
N LYS A 283 22.98 -23.97 12.44
CA LYS A 283 23.34 -24.95 11.39
C LYS A 283 23.77 -26.31 11.96
N LYS A 284 24.57 -26.30 13.03
CA LYS A 284 25.12 -27.53 13.64
C LYS A 284 24.04 -28.37 14.32
N ASN A 285 23.09 -27.73 14.99
CA ASN A 285 22.15 -28.41 15.88
C ASN A 285 20.70 -28.46 15.35
N GLY A 286 20.39 -27.76 14.24
CA GLY A 286 19.04 -27.72 13.67
C GLY A 286 18.01 -26.98 14.53
N VAL A 287 18.47 -26.12 15.44
CA VAL A 287 17.61 -25.39 16.39
C VAL A 287 17.00 -24.13 15.80
N ARG A 288 15.88 -23.67 16.37
CA ARG A 288 15.28 -22.36 16.06
C ARG A 288 16.01 -21.26 16.83
N ILE A 289 16.34 -20.16 16.14
CA ILE A 289 16.86 -18.93 16.75
C ILE A 289 15.80 -17.83 16.68
N TYR A 290 15.71 -17.00 17.72
CA TYR A 290 15.10 -15.67 17.64
C TYR A 290 16.02 -14.61 18.24
N VAL A 291 15.72 -13.35 17.91
CA VAL A 291 16.36 -12.17 18.46
C VAL A 291 15.48 -11.61 19.58
N GLY A 292 15.87 -11.82 20.83
CA GLY A 292 15.12 -11.34 21.99
C GLY A 292 15.04 -9.82 22.04
N GLU A 293 16.14 -9.15 21.67
CA GLU A 293 16.28 -7.70 21.64
C GLU A 293 17.24 -7.25 20.54
N PHE A 294 16.92 -6.15 19.85
CA PHE A 294 17.86 -5.37 19.06
C PHE A 294 17.36 -3.93 18.95
N SER A 295 18.29 -2.96 18.87
CA SER A 295 17.93 -1.56 18.63
C SER A 295 19.11 -0.65 18.27
N ALA A 296 18.79 0.60 17.96
CA ALA A 296 19.70 1.74 17.89
C ALA A 296 19.02 2.98 18.53
N PRO A 297 19.76 3.88 19.22
CA PRO A 297 19.19 5.03 19.91
C PRO A 297 18.42 5.93 18.94
N ARG A 298 17.32 6.51 19.41
CA ARG A 298 16.45 7.41 18.64
C ARG A 298 17.17 8.61 18.02
N PHE A 299 18.33 8.96 18.54
CA PHE A 299 19.15 10.11 18.15
C PHE A 299 20.51 9.69 17.57
N ALA A 300 20.75 8.40 17.31
CA ALA A 300 21.99 7.94 16.68
C ALA A 300 21.95 8.28 15.17
N PRO A 301 23.03 8.83 14.58
CA PRO A 301 23.08 9.05 13.14
C PRO A 301 22.94 7.72 12.39
N ASP A 302 22.17 7.73 11.29
CA ASP A 302 22.01 6.61 10.36
C ASP A 302 21.38 5.32 10.96
N ALA A 303 20.61 5.46 12.05
CA ALA A 303 19.99 4.35 12.77
C ALA A 303 19.04 3.51 11.91
N GLU A 304 18.38 4.10 10.93
CA GLU A 304 17.54 3.41 9.95
C GLU A 304 18.36 2.46 9.05
N ILE A 305 19.64 2.77 8.79
CA ILE A 305 20.53 1.89 8.02
C ILE A 305 20.92 0.69 8.88
N TYR A 306 21.40 0.91 10.11
CA TYR A 306 21.76 -0.17 11.04
C TYR A 306 20.59 -1.15 11.27
N LEU A 307 19.39 -0.62 11.54
CA LEU A 307 18.21 -1.44 11.81
C LEU A 307 17.77 -2.23 10.57
N ARG A 308 17.89 -1.64 9.38
CA ARG A 308 17.60 -2.33 8.11
C ARG A 308 18.60 -3.47 7.88
N GLU A 309 19.89 -3.23 8.08
CA GLU A 309 20.93 -4.24 7.91
C GLU A 309 20.78 -5.42 8.89
N CYS A 310 20.43 -5.15 10.14
CA CYS A 310 20.09 -6.18 11.14
C CYS A 310 18.89 -7.03 10.69
N LEU A 311 17.79 -6.38 10.30
CA LEU A 311 16.57 -7.07 9.84
C LEU A 311 16.80 -7.88 8.56
N GLU A 312 17.59 -7.38 7.62
CA GLU A 312 17.99 -8.14 6.43
C GLU A 312 18.80 -9.39 6.77
N ILE A 313 19.58 -9.39 7.86
CA ILE A 313 20.29 -10.58 8.35
C ILE A 313 19.30 -11.54 9.02
N PHE A 314 18.41 -11.06 9.90
CA PHE A 314 17.47 -11.92 10.63
C PHE A 314 16.46 -12.61 9.71
N GLU A 315 15.88 -11.89 8.74
CA GLU A 315 14.96 -12.48 7.76
C GLU A 315 15.67 -13.49 6.84
N LYS A 316 16.90 -13.20 6.41
CA LYS A 316 17.75 -14.10 5.60
C LYS A 316 18.10 -15.40 6.34
N LEU A 317 18.26 -15.33 7.66
CA LEU A 317 18.58 -16.47 8.53
C LEU A 317 17.33 -17.19 9.07
N GLU A 318 16.13 -16.71 8.71
CA GLU A 318 14.86 -17.24 9.20
C GLU A 318 14.75 -17.20 10.75
N TRP A 319 15.14 -16.07 11.34
CA TRP A 319 15.03 -15.79 12.77
C TRP A 319 13.79 -14.95 13.09
N ASP A 320 13.11 -15.28 14.18
CA ASP A 320 12.08 -14.40 14.77
C ASP A 320 12.76 -13.24 15.51
N TRP A 321 12.05 -12.14 15.82
CA TRP A 321 12.68 -11.00 16.49
C TRP A 321 11.71 -10.10 17.27
N ASN A 322 12.20 -9.42 18.31
CA ASN A 322 11.52 -8.32 18.97
C ASN A 322 12.40 -7.06 18.98
N TYR A 323 11.86 -5.94 18.49
CA TYR A 323 12.51 -4.64 18.57
C TYR A 323 12.39 -4.09 20.01
N HIS A 324 13.52 -3.68 20.59
CA HIS A 324 13.52 -2.95 21.87
C HIS A 324 13.51 -1.45 21.52
N ALA A 325 12.55 -0.61 21.88
CA ALA A 325 11.42 -0.78 22.80
C ALA A 325 10.09 -0.32 22.17
N LEU A 326 8.97 -0.79 22.73
CA LEU A 326 7.69 -0.07 22.68
C LEU A 326 7.21 0.25 24.11
N ASN A 327 7.14 1.55 24.45
CA ASN A 327 6.71 2.04 25.77
C ASN A 327 7.51 1.48 26.98
N GLU A 328 8.76 1.04 26.78
CA GLU A 328 9.66 0.54 27.82
C GLU A 328 10.84 1.52 28.00
N ALA A 329 11.85 1.49 27.12
CA ALA A 329 13.02 2.37 27.19
C ALA A 329 12.95 3.59 26.23
N SER A 330 12.83 4.79 26.81
CA SER A 330 12.74 6.08 26.09
C SER A 330 13.89 6.39 25.12
N VAL A 331 15.07 5.76 25.26
CA VAL A 331 16.20 5.96 24.34
C VAL A 331 16.02 5.18 23.03
N TRP A 332 15.30 4.05 23.05
CA TRP A 332 15.09 3.17 21.90
C TRP A 332 13.64 3.19 21.39
N ASP A 333 12.69 3.71 22.18
CA ASP A 333 11.27 3.84 21.82
C ASP A 333 11.06 4.60 20.48
N LEU A 334 10.39 3.96 19.51
CA LEU A 334 10.11 4.50 18.17
C LEU A 334 9.12 5.68 18.18
N GLU A 335 8.36 5.85 19.27
CA GLU A 335 7.31 6.86 19.39
C GLU A 335 7.80 8.14 20.11
N LYS A 336 9.10 8.21 20.42
CA LYS A 336 9.76 9.42 20.93
C LYS A 336 10.43 10.21 19.79
N ASN A 337 10.44 11.54 19.93
CA ASN A 337 11.22 12.44 19.08
C ASN A 337 12.69 12.00 19.04
N GLU A 338 13.39 12.30 17.96
CA GLU A 338 14.77 11.94 17.66
C GLU A 338 15.76 13.07 18.00
N GLU A 339 15.27 14.29 18.24
CA GLU A 339 16.10 15.39 18.73
C GLU A 339 16.58 15.16 20.18
N VAL A 340 17.80 15.61 20.47
CA VAL A 340 18.43 15.55 21.79
C VAL A 340 19.28 16.80 22.03
N ASP A 341 19.53 17.14 23.28
CA ASP A 341 20.43 18.22 23.66
C ASP A 341 21.89 17.82 23.39
N LEU A 342 22.58 18.66 22.61
CA LEU A 342 23.97 18.50 22.21
C LEU A 342 24.86 19.53 22.92
N TYR A 343 26.01 19.05 23.37
CA TYR A 343 26.97 19.77 24.20
C TYR A 343 28.32 19.84 23.48
N ASN A 344 29.14 20.83 23.83
CA ASN A 344 30.53 20.90 23.36
C ASN A 344 31.49 20.09 24.26
N ALA A 345 32.79 20.08 23.94
CA ALA A 345 33.80 19.32 24.69
C ALA A 345 33.89 19.73 26.18
N GLU A 346 33.64 21.00 26.50
CA GLU A 346 33.62 21.53 27.88
C GLU A 346 32.32 21.18 28.64
N GLY A 347 31.38 20.47 28.02
CA GLY A 347 30.11 20.10 28.63
C GLY A 347 29.09 21.24 28.70
N LYS A 348 29.27 22.30 27.92
CA LYS A 348 28.30 23.40 27.77
C LYS A 348 27.29 23.07 26.68
N TYR A 349 26.01 23.30 26.96
CA TYR A 349 24.93 23.14 25.98
C TYR A 349 25.13 24.04 24.76
N VAL A 350 24.87 23.49 23.57
CA VAL A 350 24.96 24.17 22.28
C VAL A 350 23.59 24.31 21.62
N LYS A 351 22.89 23.19 21.39
CA LYS A 351 21.59 23.15 20.70
C LYS A 351 20.84 21.84 20.97
N THR A 352 19.51 21.87 20.85
CA THR A 352 18.67 20.68 20.68
C THR A 352 18.51 20.40 19.18
N ALA A 353 18.88 19.20 18.71
CA ALA A 353 18.78 18.81 17.29
C ALA A 353 18.89 17.29 17.12
N LEU A 354 18.68 16.79 15.90
CA LEU A 354 19.22 15.48 15.50
C LEU A 354 20.74 15.48 15.64
N ALA A 355 21.31 14.38 16.14
CA ALA A 355 22.75 14.18 16.12
C ALA A 355 23.16 13.78 14.69
N ILE A 356 23.80 14.71 13.99
CA ILE A 356 24.50 14.46 12.72
C ILE A 356 25.98 14.29 13.03
N SER A 357 26.72 13.52 12.22
CA SER A 357 28.15 13.28 12.46
C SER A 357 28.94 14.59 12.43
N ASN A 358 29.35 15.05 13.61
CA ASN A 358 30.21 16.22 13.80
C ASN A 358 31.14 15.94 15.00
N THR A 359 32.44 16.11 14.79
CA THR A 359 33.49 15.90 15.80
C THR A 359 33.47 16.92 16.95
N GLU A 360 32.66 17.97 16.86
CA GLU A 360 32.59 19.07 17.83
C GLU A 360 31.41 18.97 18.82
N LEU A 361 30.53 17.99 18.68
CA LEU A 361 29.32 17.82 19.50
C LEU A 361 29.25 16.47 20.21
N PHE A 362 28.65 16.49 21.40
CA PHE A 362 28.57 15.36 22.32
C PHE A 362 27.19 15.24 22.96
N TYR A 363 26.80 14.01 23.31
CA TYR A 363 25.64 13.77 24.17
C TYR A 363 25.92 14.17 25.63
N ALA A 364 24.83 14.44 26.36
CA ALA A 364 24.88 14.78 27.78
C ALA A 364 25.47 13.64 28.65
N THR A 365 25.91 13.94 29.88
CA THR A 365 26.14 12.86 30.87
C THR A 365 24.80 12.32 31.38
N ARG A 366 24.76 11.07 31.87
CA ARG A 366 23.58 10.52 32.57
C ARG A 366 23.06 11.36 33.76
N ALA A 367 23.88 12.27 34.30
CA ALA A 367 23.51 13.16 35.41
C ALA A 367 22.98 14.54 34.96
N THR A 368 23.00 14.84 33.65
CA THR A 368 22.58 16.13 33.11
C THR A 368 21.08 16.09 32.79
N ALA A 369 20.30 16.96 33.42
CA ALA A 369 18.88 17.14 33.06
C ALA A 369 18.76 17.79 31.67
N PRO A 370 17.77 17.39 30.84
CA PRO A 370 17.50 18.06 29.56
C PRO A 370 17.08 19.51 29.80
N ILE A 371 17.61 20.42 28.98
CA ILE A 371 17.38 21.86 29.06
C ILE A 371 16.13 22.24 28.28
N ASN A 372 15.91 21.63 27.10
CA ASN A 372 14.68 21.79 26.34
C ASN A 372 13.92 20.46 26.28
N PRO A 373 12.59 20.46 26.45
CA PRO A 373 11.78 19.29 26.11
C PRO A 373 11.85 19.07 24.58
N PRO A 374 12.14 17.84 24.10
CA PRO A 374 12.06 17.54 22.68
C PRO A 374 10.66 17.85 22.14
N LYS A 375 10.57 18.46 20.96
CA LYS A 375 9.29 18.75 20.30
C LYS A 375 8.52 17.46 20.00
N LEU A 376 7.21 17.53 19.77
CA LEU A 376 6.45 16.39 19.26
C LEU A 376 6.78 16.17 17.79
N THR A 377 7.26 14.98 17.44
CA THR A 377 7.39 14.52 16.05
C THR A 377 6.02 14.17 15.48
N THR A 378 5.62 14.82 14.40
CA THR A 378 4.39 14.50 13.67
C THR A 378 4.67 13.48 12.57
N GLY A 379 4.37 12.22 12.83
CA GLY A 379 4.52 11.12 11.88
C GLY A 379 5.64 10.14 12.22
N LEU A 380 5.79 9.13 11.36
CA LEU A 380 6.73 8.03 11.55
C LEU A 380 8.14 8.42 11.08
N THR A 381 9.15 8.19 11.91
CA THR A 381 10.55 8.51 11.61
C THR A 381 11.19 7.45 10.69
N GLU A 382 12.39 7.69 10.15
CA GLU A 382 13.00 6.73 9.20
C GLU A 382 13.27 5.35 9.85
N ARG A 383 13.78 5.31 11.10
CA ARG A 383 13.87 4.05 11.86
C ARG A 383 12.50 3.42 12.10
N GLY A 384 11.47 4.22 12.38
CA GLY A 384 10.09 3.74 12.54
C GLY A 384 9.55 3.11 11.26
N LYS A 385 9.80 3.73 10.09
CA LYS A 385 9.45 3.19 8.77
C LYS A 385 10.15 1.86 8.52
N VAL A 386 11.44 1.72 8.87
CA VAL A 386 12.18 0.45 8.76
C VAL A 386 11.52 -0.64 9.59
N ILE A 387 11.28 -0.44 10.89
CA ILE A 387 10.67 -1.48 11.74
C ILE A 387 9.27 -1.84 11.23
N LYS A 388 8.45 -0.84 10.89
CA LYS A 388 7.09 -1.05 10.36
C LYS A 388 7.07 -1.80 9.03
N GLN A 389 8.07 -1.57 8.16
CA GLN A 389 8.25 -2.27 6.89
C GLN A 389 8.48 -3.78 7.07
N TYR A 390 9.14 -4.20 8.16
CA TYR A 390 9.36 -5.63 8.42
C TYR A 390 8.26 -6.25 9.29
N LEU A 391 7.65 -5.51 10.21
CA LEU A 391 6.45 -5.97 10.93
C LEU A 391 5.26 -6.21 9.98
N SER A 392 5.14 -5.47 8.88
CA SER A 392 4.13 -5.71 7.85
C SER A 392 4.28 -7.07 7.14
N LEU A 393 5.41 -7.77 7.29
CA LEU A 393 5.61 -9.15 6.82
C LEU A 393 4.92 -10.20 7.70
N ASN A 394 4.36 -9.83 8.86
CA ASN A 394 3.59 -10.73 9.70
C ASN A 394 2.27 -11.09 9.00
N SER A 395 2.23 -12.28 8.40
CA SER A 395 1.09 -12.89 7.70
C SER A 395 0.60 -12.19 6.42
N SER A 396 1.22 -12.55 5.30
CA SER A 396 0.50 -13.26 4.22
C SER A 396 1.18 -14.65 4.01
N LYS A 397 0.45 -15.70 3.61
CA LYS A 397 0.96 -17.09 3.60
C LYS A 397 1.45 -17.57 2.20
N SER A 398 2.76 -17.84 2.02
CA SER A 398 3.43 -18.66 0.94
C SER A 398 3.43 -18.12 -0.53
N LYS A 399 4.16 -18.63 -1.57
CA LYS A 399 5.20 -19.70 -1.80
C LYS A 399 6.12 -19.36 -3.04
N ASN A 400 6.81 -20.31 -3.72
CA ASN A 400 8.18 -20.11 -4.27
C ASN A 400 8.45 -19.83 -5.80
N ASN A 401 8.82 -20.83 -6.62
CA ASN A 401 9.99 -20.86 -7.57
C ASN A 401 9.66 -20.84 -9.12
N ASN A 402 10.51 -21.32 -10.06
CA ASN A 402 11.57 -20.53 -10.77
C ASN A 402 11.60 -20.71 -12.34
N ASN A 403 12.18 -19.75 -13.11
CA ASN A 403 11.98 -19.49 -14.58
C ASN A 403 13.28 -19.60 -15.44
N PRO A 404 13.23 -19.85 -16.76
CA PRO A 404 14.31 -19.56 -17.71
C PRO A 404 14.15 -18.19 -18.42
N GLN A 405 15.27 -17.55 -18.74
CA GLN A 405 15.41 -16.22 -19.38
C GLN A 405 15.09 -16.27 -20.90
N SER A 406 14.87 -15.17 -21.63
CA SER A 406 15.43 -13.81 -21.47
C SER A 406 14.57 -12.66 -22.01
N ASP A 407 14.55 -11.55 -21.27
CA ASP A 407 14.30 -10.18 -21.74
C ASP A 407 15.19 -9.27 -20.86
N THR A 408 15.86 -8.23 -21.38
CA THR A 408 17.00 -7.58 -20.68
C THR A 408 16.62 -6.54 -19.62
N GLY A 409 15.86 -7.00 -18.64
CA GLY A 409 15.68 -6.42 -17.32
C GLY A 409 15.65 -7.54 -16.29
N LYS A 410 15.66 -7.20 -14.99
CA LYS A 410 15.49 -8.22 -13.95
C LYS A 410 14.09 -8.84 -14.10
N ASN A 411 14.02 -10.13 -14.43
CA ASN A 411 12.74 -10.87 -14.43
C ASN A 411 12.33 -11.07 -12.97
N LEU A 412 11.18 -10.51 -12.59
CA LEU A 412 10.71 -10.45 -11.21
C LEU A 412 9.78 -11.62 -10.86
N LEU A 413 9.47 -12.47 -11.85
CA LEU A 413 8.69 -13.68 -11.67
C LEU A 413 9.55 -14.94 -11.76
N PRO A 414 9.67 -15.69 -10.65
CA PRO A 414 10.14 -17.06 -10.71
C PRO A 414 9.00 -17.94 -11.27
N GLY A 415 9.32 -18.83 -12.21
CA GLY A 415 8.46 -19.92 -12.69
C GLY A 415 8.39 -20.04 -14.22
N THR A 416 8.56 -21.25 -14.78
CA THR A 416 7.83 -21.58 -16.01
C THR A 416 6.34 -21.68 -15.67
N GLY A 417 5.54 -20.68 -16.05
CA GLY A 417 4.08 -20.69 -15.92
C GLY A 417 3.51 -20.33 -14.54
N ILE A 418 2.18 -20.22 -14.49
CA ILE A 418 1.40 -19.81 -13.32
C ILE A 418 1.05 -21.04 -12.48
N SER A 419 1.61 -21.17 -11.28
CA SER A 419 1.31 -22.29 -10.38
C SER A 419 1.49 -21.91 -8.90
N ALA A 420 0.86 -22.69 -8.01
CA ALA A 420 1.03 -22.54 -6.56
C ALA A 420 2.48 -22.82 -6.11
N GLU A 421 3.19 -23.72 -6.81
CA GLU A 421 4.61 -24.00 -6.57
C GLU A 421 5.51 -22.83 -7.00
N ASN A 422 5.06 -22.05 -8.00
CA ASN A 422 5.66 -20.79 -8.44
C ASN A 422 5.10 -19.57 -7.69
N GLY A 423 4.44 -19.77 -6.55
CA GLY A 423 3.97 -18.70 -5.66
C GLY A 423 2.82 -17.85 -6.19
N TRP A 424 2.17 -18.27 -7.27
CA TRP A 424 0.89 -17.71 -7.69
C TRP A 424 -0.22 -18.27 -6.82
N SER A 425 -1.20 -17.45 -6.50
CA SER A 425 -2.45 -17.86 -5.86
C SER A 425 -3.62 -17.36 -6.68
N VAL A 426 -4.75 -18.04 -6.57
CA VAL A 426 -6.01 -17.56 -7.11
C VAL A 426 -6.97 -17.31 -5.96
N TYR A 427 -7.76 -16.25 -6.07
CA TYR A 427 -8.79 -15.90 -5.13
C TYR A 427 -10.12 -15.80 -5.86
N ILE A 428 -11.12 -16.45 -5.30
CA ILE A 428 -12.53 -16.27 -5.64
C ILE A 428 -13.24 -15.69 -4.42
N HIS A 429 -13.93 -14.58 -4.60
CA HIS A 429 -14.78 -14.00 -3.58
C HIS A 429 -15.95 -14.95 -3.32
N LYS A 430 -16.36 -15.10 -2.05
CA LYS A 430 -17.42 -16.04 -1.66
C LYS A 430 -18.66 -15.93 -2.56
N THR A 431 -19.12 -14.72 -2.86
CA THR A 431 -20.30 -14.49 -3.71
C THR A 431 -20.16 -15.05 -5.14
N ALA A 432 -18.95 -15.13 -5.68
CA ALA A 432 -18.71 -15.76 -6.98
C ALA A 432 -18.64 -17.29 -6.90
N LEU A 433 -18.09 -17.82 -5.80
CA LEU A 433 -18.05 -19.25 -5.50
C LEU A 433 -19.45 -19.82 -5.24
N ASP A 434 -20.25 -19.12 -4.43
CA ASP A 434 -21.65 -19.45 -4.12
C ASP A 434 -22.52 -19.43 -5.39
N ALA A 435 -22.13 -18.65 -6.41
CA ALA A 435 -22.77 -18.62 -7.73
C ALA A 435 -22.30 -19.74 -8.69
N GLY A 436 -21.56 -20.74 -8.20
CA GLY A 436 -21.02 -21.84 -8.99
C GLY A 436 -19.76 -21.49 -9.79
N GLY A 437 -19.20 -20.30 -9.59
CA GLY A 437 -17.94 -19.90 -10.20
C GLY A 437 -16.75 -20.66 -9.63
N GLN A 438 -15.74 -20.88 -10.46
CA GLN A 438 -14.53 -21.57 -10.06
C GLN A 438 -13.30 -20.83 -10.57
N ILE A 439 -12.20 -20.90 -9.83
CA ILE A 439 -10.89 -20.53 -10.36
C ILE A 439 -9.86 -21.48 -9.77
N LYS A 440 -9.04 -22.06 -10.63
CA LYS A 440 -7.97 -22.99 -10.25
C LYS A 440 -6.69 -22.68 -10.99
N LEU A 441 -5.56 -23.01 -10.35
CA LEU A 441 -4.28 -23.13 -11.03
C LEU A 441 -4.17 -24.58 -11.53
N ASP A 442 -4.06 -24.76 -12.83
CA ASP A 442 -4.09 -26.05 -13.51
C ASP A 442 -3.02 -26.08 -14.61
N ALA A 443 -2.13 -27.07 -14.57
CA ALA A 443 -1.05 -27.30 -15.56
C ALA A 443 -0.28 -26.04 -16.03
N GLY A 444 0.06 -25.11 -15.12
CA GLY A 444 0.82 -23.88 -15.42
C GLY A 444 -0.04 -22.69 -15.89
N LYS A 445 -1.37 -22.82 -15.81
CA LYS A 445 -2.36 -21.82 -16.23
C LYS A 445 -3.30 -21.48 -15.05
N ALA A 446 -3.94 -20.32 -15.10
CA ALA A 446 -5.07 -20.00 -14.25
C ALA A 446 -6.37 -20.12 -15.06
N VAL A 447 -7.21 -21.10 -14.75
CA VAL A 447 -8.48 -21.35 -15.42
C VAL A 447 -9.62 -20.86 -14.51
N ALA A 448 -10.40 -19.91 -15.01
CA ALA A 448 -11.58 -19.36 -14.34
C ALA A 448 -12.85 -19.74 -15.10
N GLU A 449 -13.79 -20.38 -14.39
CA GLU A 449 -15.17 -20.59 -14.82
C GLU A 449 -16.00 -19.46 -14.21
N LEU A 450 -16.44 -18.52 -15.05
CA LEU A 450 -17.02 -17.24 -14.64
C LEU A 450 -18.55 -17.33 -14.80
N PRO A 451 -19.31 -17.44 -13.70
CA PRO A 451 -20.73 -17.80 -13.73
C PRO A 451 -21.61 -16.63 -14.20
N SER A 452 -22.87 -16.91 -14.51
CA SER A 452 -23.89 -15.86 -14.54
C SER A 452 -24.16 -15.41 -13.12
N TYR A 453 -23.60 -14.26 -12.75
CA TYR A 453 -23.93 -13.65 -11.48
C TYR A 453 -23.86 -12.13 -11.57
N GLU A 454 -24.90 -11.44 -11.09
CA GLU A 454 -25.05 -10.00 -11.34
C GLU A 454 -24.04 -9.18 -10.54
N ASN A 455 -23.81 -9.52 -9.27
CA ASN A 455 -22.90 -8.81 -8.37
C ASN A 455 -21.44 -9.33 -8.43
N LEU A 456 -20.97 -9.76 -9.62
CA LEU A 456 -19.54 -9.89 -9.87
C LEU A 456 -18.94 -8.51 -10.13
N ASN A 457 -17.87 -8.18 -9.41
CA ASN A 457 -16.98 -7.04 -9.69
C ASN A 457 -15.56 -7.54 -9.95
N ASN A 458 -14.65 -6.69 -10.44
CA ASN A 458 -13.30 -7.09 -10.85
C ASN A 458 -12.55 -7.88 -9.74
N GLY A 459 -12.77 -7.57 -8.47
CA GLY A 459 -12.18 -8.26 -7.31
C GLY A 459 -12.77 -9.64 -6.98
N ASN A 460 -13.87 -10.07 -7.62
CA ASN A 460 -14.48 -11.38 -7.38
C ASN A 460 -13.61 -12.55 -7.84
N PHE A 461 -12.77 -12.35 -8.84
CA PHE A 461 -11.84 -13.35 -9.36
C PHE A 461 -10.48 -12.69 -9.51
N GLN A 462 -9.45 -13.22 -8.87
CA GLN A 462 -8.12 -12.63 -8.88
C GLN A 462 -7.05 -13.70 -9.08
N ILE A 463 -6.08 -13.41 -9.94
CA ILE A 463 -4.80 -14.13 -10.01
C ILE A 463 -3.77 -13.24 -9.33
N ILE A 464 -3.12 -13.74 -8.28
CA ILE A 464 -2.34 -12.94 -7.32
C ILE A 464 -0.92 -13.50 -7.22
N LYS A 465 0.07 -12.62 -7.35
CA LYS A 465 1.47 -12.91 -7.01
C LYS A 465 2.03 -11.80 -6.12
N SER A 466 2.49 -12.16 -4.93
CA SER A 466 3.31 -11.25 -4.12
C SER A 466 4.68 -11.07 -4.78
N ILE A 467 5.00 -9.83 -5.12
CA ILE A 467 6.31 -9.39 -5.63
C ILE A 467 6.63 -8.00 -5.08
N SER A 468 7.91 -7.76 -4.80
CA SER A 468 8.42 -6.44 -4.44
C SER A 468 9.22 -5.87 -5.60
N VAL A 469 8.81 -4.70 -6.06
CA VAL A 469 9.49 -3.92 -7.10
C VAL A 469 9.84 -2.54 -6.55
N GLU A 470 10.80 -1.85 -7.16
CA GLU A 470 11.22 -0.51 -6.70
C GLU A 470 10.18 0.54 -7.07
N ALA A 471 10.12 1.61 -6.27
CA ALA A 471 9.24 2.74 -6.56
C ALA A 471 9.82 3.61 -7.67
N ASN A 472 8.96 4.37 -8.34
CA ASN A 472 9.30 5.30 -9.41
C ASN A 472 10.06 4.66 -10.58
N LYS A 473 9.78 3.37 -10.83
CA LYS A 473 10.25 2.61 -11.99
C LYS A 473 9.06 2.05 -12.77
N SER A 474 9.27 1.83 -14.05
CA SER A 474 8.30 1.24 -14.97
C SER A 474 8.55 -0.25 -15.13
N TYR A 475 7.49 -1.05 -15.11
CA TYR A 475 7.55 -2.50 -15.21
C TYR A 475 6.66 -3.01 -16.34
N LYS A 476 7.16 -3.95 -17.12
CA LYS A 476 6.47 -4.53 -18.27
C LYS A 476 5.83 -5.86 -17.88
N LEU A 477 4.52 -5.96 -18.06
CA LEU A 477 3.72 -7.17 -17.85
C LEU A 477 3.32 -7.76 -19.20
N LYS A 478 3.64 -9.03 -19.45
CA LYS A 478 3.14 -9.79 -20.61
C LYS A 478 2.37 -11.02 -20.12
N PHE A 479 1.31 -11.41 -20.82
CA PHE A 479 0.58 -12.66 -20.58
C PHE A 479 -0.25 -13.07 -21.80
N ASN A 480 -0.64 -14.33 -21.86
CA ASN A 480 -1.60 -14.84 -22.84
C ASN A 480 -2.95 -15.08 -22.16
N ALA A 481 -4.05 -14.71 -22.83
CA ALA A 481 -5.41 -14.98 -22.36
C ALA A 481 -6.22 -15.69 -23.45
N ILE A 482 -6.93 -16.74 -23.04
CA ILE A 482 -7.96 -17.43 -23.82
C ILE A 482 -9.29 -17.11 -23.17
N ALA A 483 -10.08 -16.22 -23.75
CA ALA A 483 -11.37 -15.81 -23.20
C ALA A 483 -12.52 -16.25 -24.13
N GLY A 484 -13.56 -16.89 -23.58
CA GLY A 484 -14.73 -17.29 -24.38
C GLY A 484 -15.57 -16.12 -24.91
N LYS A 485 -15.36 -14.91 -24.39
CA LYS A 485 -16.03 -13.64 -24.75
C LYS A 485 -15.06 -12.48 -24.53
N ALA A 486 -15.31 -11.34 -25.17
CA ALA A 486 -14.59 -10.10 -24.89
C ALA A 486 -15.02 -9.47 -23.54
N GLY A 487 -14.17 -8.63 -22.96
CA GLY A 487 -14.39 -7.93 -21.70
C GLY A 487 -13.13 -7.22 -21.22
N GLU A 488 -13.01 -6.92 -19.93
CA GLU A 488 -11.85 -6.22 -19.37
C GLU A 488 -11.29 -6.95 -18.14
N ILE A 489 -9.95 -6.98 -18.04
CA ILE A 489 -9.26 -7.33 -16.79
C ILE A 489 -8.55 -6.09 -16.26
N THR A 490 -8.29 -6.05 -14.95
CA THR A 490 -7.45 -5.00 -14.36
C THR A 490 -6.15 -5.60 -13.85
N ALA A 491 -5.01 -5.20 -14.43
CA ALA A 491 -3.71 -5.43 -13.85
C ALA A 491 -3.45 -4.35 -12.78
N ALA A 492 -3.20 -4.75 -11.54
CA ALA A 492 -2.91 -3.82 -10.45
C ALA A 492 -1.68 -4.24 -9.67
N TYR A 493 -0.80 -3.28 -9.38
CA TYR A 493 0.25 -3.44 -8.39
C TYR A 493 -0.15 -2.67 -7.13
N LEU A 494 -0.42 -3.41 -6.06
CA LEU A 494 -1.13 -2.88 -4.89
C LEU A 494 -0.61 -3.52 -3.59
N LEU A 495 -0.94 -2.92 -2.45
CA LEU A 495 -0.53 -3.43 -1.14
C LEU A 495 -1.26 -4.74 -0.85
N SER A 496 -0.55 -5.85 -0.60
CA SER A 496 -1.19 -7.18 -0.51
C SER A 496 -2.26 -7.25 0.58
N LYS A 497 -2.03 -6.51 1.66
CA LYS A 497 -2.90 -6.42 2.85
C LYS A 497 -3.99 -5.35 2.76
N ALA A 498 -3.87 -4.42 1.81
CA ALA A 498 -4.80 -3.31 1.60
C ALA A 498 -5.02 -3.13 0.09
N PRO A 499 -5.86 -3.97 -0.55
CA PRO A 499 -6.03 -3.98 -2.01
C PRO A 499 -6.71 -2.73 -2.60
N TYR A 500 -7.09 -1.77 -1.74
CA TYR A 500 -7.48 -0.42 -2.13
C TYR A 500 -6.26 0.52 -2.33
N THR A 501 -5.13 0.26 -1.67
CA THR A 501 -3.87 1.02 -1.85
C THR A 501 -3.15 0.50 -3.10
N LYS A 502 -3.42 1.13 -4.26
CA LYS A 502 -2.84 0.76 -5.56
C LYS A 502 -1.68 1.70 -5.91
N TYR A 503 -0.50 1.15 -6.16
CA TYR A 503 0.71 1.88 -6.58
C TYR A 503 0.82 2.00 -8.10
N SER A 504 0.17 1.09 -8.82
CA SER A 504 -0.02 1.15 -10.27
C SER A 504 -1.27 0.38 -10.65
N THR A 505 -1.95 0.77 -11.72
CA THR A 505 -3.12 0.06 -12.26
C THR A 505 -3.23 0.31 -13.76
N ALA A 506 -3.45 -0.76 -14.52
CA ALA A 506 -3.80 -0.73 -15.93
C ALA A 506 -5.08 -1.54 -16.16
N ILE A 507 -6.04 -0.96 -16.88
CA ILE A 507 -7.22 -1.67 -17.37
C ILE A 507 -6.85 -2.20 -18.77
N ILE A 508 -7.13 -3.48 -19.02
CA ILE A 508 -6.72 -4.19 -20.22
C ILE A 508 -7.97 -4.79 -20.88
N PRO A 509 -8.40 -4.27 -22.05
CA PRO A 509 -9.47 -4.89 -22.82
C PRO A 509 -8.96 -6.21 -23.41
N VAL A 510 -9.68 -7.29 -23.15
CA VAL A 510 -9.40 -8.65 -23.62
C VAL A 510 -10.46 -9.05 -24.64
N ALA A 511 -10.02 -9.60 -25.77
CA ALA A 511 -10.87 -10.04 -26.86
C ALA A 511 -11.26 -11.51 -26.68
N ALA A 512 -12.33 -11.94 -27.36
CA ALA A 512 -12.65 -13.36 -27.43
C ALA A 512 -11.58 -14.15 -28.21
N GLY A 513 -11.37 -15.41 -27.85
CA GLY A 513 -10.31 -16.27 -28.41
C GLY A 513 -8.99 -16.20 -27.64
N GLU A 514 -7.95 -16.79 -28.21
CA GLU A 514 -6.58 -16.80 -27.67
C GLU A 514 -5.78 -15.61 -28.21
N ASN A 515 -5.31 -14.75 -27.30
CA ASN A 515 -4.61 -13.51 -27.62
C ASN A 515 -3.46 -13.24 -26.62
N ALA A 516 -2.41 -12.56 -27.09
CA ALA A 516 -1.28 -12.12 -26.28
C ALA A 516 -1.45 -10.64 -25.88
N TYR A 517 -1.07 -10.31 -24.65
CA TYR A 517 -1.24 -8.98 -24.05
C TYR A 517 0.07 -8.48 -23.44
N GLU A 518 0.32 -7.18 -23.58
CA GLU A 518 1.38 -6.45 -22.89
C GLU A 518 0.81 -5.16 -22.29
N CYS A 519 1.22 -4.82 -21.06
CA CYS A 519 1.00 -3.49 -20.49
C CYS A 519 2.20 -3.02 -19.66
N ILE A 520 2.26 -1.71 -19.43
CA ILE A 520 3.25 -1.08 -18.55
C ILE A 520 2.55 -0.70 -17.25
N LEU A 521 3.19 -1.01 -16.12
CA LEU A 521 2.85 -0.52 -14.80
C LEU A 521 3.93 0.45 -14.36
N ASP A 522 3.63 1.74 -14.43
CA ASP A 522 4.42 2.79 -13.79
C ASP A 522 4.11 2.77 -12.30
N VAL A 523 5.08 2.39 -11.49
CA VAL A 523 4.87 2.09 -10.08
C VAL A 523 5.30 3.29 -9.23
N SER A 524 4.33 4.14 -8.88
CA SER A 524 4.59 5.37 -8.13
C SER A 524 4.89 5.11 -6.66
N ALA A 525 5.86 5.85 -6.11
CA ALA A 525 5.90 6.11 -4.68
C ALA A 525 4.71 7.01 -4.32
N ILE A 526 3.71 6.46 -3.63
CA ILE A 526 2.65 7.25 -3.00
C ILE A 526 3.18 7.70 -1.63
N ASP A 527 3.08 9.00 -1.35
CA ASP A 527 3.68 9.57 -0.14
C ASP A 527 3.17 8.90 1.13
N GLY A 528 4.12 8.50 1.97
CA GLY A 528 3.88 7.80 3.23
C GLY A 528 3.37 6.36 3.12
N ASN A 529 3.26 5.76 1.92
CA ASN A 529 2.52 4.49 1.78
C ASN A 529 3.11 3.43 0.84
N TYR A 530 4.34 3.55 0.32
CA TYR A 530 4.96 2.53 -0.57
C TYR A 530 5.42 1.25 0.18
N ASP A 531 4.58 0.71 1.05
CA ASP A 531 4.83 -0.43 1.95
C ASP A 531 4.94 -1.78 1.25
N VAL A 532 5.64 -2.74 1.85
CA VAL A 532 5.64 -4.17 1.48
C VAL A 532 4.75 -4.98 2.44
N PRO A 533 4.36 -6.23 2.15
CA PRO A 533 4.47 -6.93 0.87
C PRO A 533 3.41 -6.43 -0.12
N ARG A 534 3.84 -6.19 -1.36
CA ARG A 534 2.94 -5.79 -2.46
C ARG A 534 2.62 -7.00 -3.34
N SER A 535 1.54 -6.93 -4.10
CA SER A 535 1.15 -7.98 -5.03
C SER A 535 0.76 -7.39 -6.38
N LEU A 536 1.28 -8.02 -7.43
CA LEU A 536 0.71 -7.95 -8.76
C LEU A 536 -0.58 -8.79 -8.76
N ARG A 537 -1.68 -8.22 -9.25
CA ARG A 537 -2.96 -8.90 -9.41
C ARG A 537 -3.52 -8.69 -10.79
N LEU A 538 -4.02 -9.77 -11.40
CA LEU A 538 -4.97 -9.69 -12.51
C LEU A 538 -6.36 -9.90 -11.94
N LEU A 539 -7.21 -8.88 -12.04
CA LEU A 539 -8.58 -8.85 -11.54
C LEU A 539 -9.52 -9.16 -12.73
N LEU A 540 -10.26 -10.27 -12.63
CA LEU A 540 -10.96 -10.92 -13.75
C LEU A 540 -12.50 -10.80 -13.67
N GLY A 541 -13.04 -10.26 -12.58
CA GLY A 541 -14.46 -10.43 -12.23
C GLY A 541 -15.49 -9.54 -12.96
N ALA A 542 -15.17 -8.95 -14.10
CA ALA A 542 -16.17 -8.31 -14.98
C ALA A 542 -16.87 -9.33 -15.91
N PHE A 543 -16.22 -10.46 -16.18
CA PHE A 543 -16.70 -11.47 -17.12
C PHE A 543 -17.82 -12.34 -16.51
N LYS A 544 -18.80 -12.68 -17.34
CA LYS A 544 -19.99 -13.49 -16.98
C LYS A 544 -20.27 -14.51 -18.08
N ASP A 545 -20.76 -15.69 -17.70
CA ASP A 545 -21.12 -16.79 -18.61
C ASP A 545 -20.01 -17.18 -19.58
N THR A 546 -18.79 -17.40 -19.07
CA THR A 546 -17.63 -17.70 -19.92
C THR A 546 -16.55 -18.45 -19.15
N THR A 547 -15.60 -19.01 -19.88
CA THR A 547 -14.32 -19.43 -19.32
C THR A 547 -13.23 -18.44 -19.72
N MET A 548 -12.26 -18.24 -18.83
CA MET A 548 -11.05 -17.49 -19.14
C MET A 548 -9.84 -18.26 -18.60
N THR A 549 -8.88 -18.52 -19.48
CA THR A 549 -7.58 -19.10 -19.12
C THR A 549 -6.50 -18.05 -19.29
N ILE A 550 -5.74 -17.76 -18.24
CA ILE A 550 -4.53 -16.93 -18.30
C ILE A 550 -3.31 -17.86 -18.19
N GLN A 551 -2.28 -17.61 -19.00
CA GLN A 551 -1.03 -18.37 -18.98
C GLN A 551 0.15 -17.46 -19.36
N ASP A 552 1.37 -17.99 -19.27
CA ASP A 552 2.61 -17.36 -19.76
C ASP A 552 2.90 -15.94 -19.22
N ILE A 553 2.51 -15.67 -17.96
CA ILE A 553 2.76 -14.36 -17.34
C ILE A 553 4.27 -14.15 -17.13
N SER A 554 4.79 -13.03 -17.64
CA SER A 554 6.12 -12.50 -17.31
C SER A 554 6.03 -11.04 -16.84
N PHE A 555 6.90 -10.65 -15.91
CA PHE A 555 6.94 -9.29 -15.37
C PHE A 555 8.39 -8.89 -15.13
N SER A 556 8.84 -7.88 -15.86
CA SER A 556 10.25 -7.45 -15.88
C SER A 556 10.38 -5.95 -15.61
N GLU A 557 11.47 -5.60 -14.92
CA GLU A 557 11.91 -4.22 -14.77
C GLU A 557 12.33 -3.64 -16.12
N MET A 558 11.89 -2.43 -16.45
CA MET A 558 12.37 -1.73 -17.65
C MET A 558 13.57 -0.85 -17.30
N THR A 559 14.71 -1.13 -17.93
CA THR A 559 15.94 -0.35 -17.77
C THR A 559 15.85 0.97 -18.55
N ILE A 560 15.42 2.05 -17.89
CA ILE A 560 15.38 3.39 -18.50
C ILE A 560 16.78 4.00 -18.46
N SER A 561 17.40 4.23 -19.62
CA SER A 561 18.71 4.88 -19.71
C SER A 561 18.63 6.36 -19.32
N THR A 562 19.61 6.85 -18.57
CA THR A 562 19.72 8.24 -18.11
C THR A 562 19.58 9.29 -19.23
N THR A 563 18.64 10.22 -19.04
CA THR A 563 18.60 11.60 -19.55
C THR A 563 19.19 11.88 -20.95
N LYS A 564 18.32 11.83 -21.98
CA LYS A 564 18.40 12.79 -23.08
C LYS A 564 17.64 14.06 -22.71
N LYS A 565 18.24 15.22 -23.00
CA LYS A 565 17.56 16.53 -22.98
C LYS A 565 16.41 16.49 -23.99
N ALA A 566 15.16 16.53 -23.53
CA ALA A 566 14.01 16.38 -24.41
C ALA A 566 13.71 17.68 -25.17
N THR A 567 14.16 17.78 -26.42
CA THR A 567 13.58 18.73 -27.38
C THR A 567 12.21 18.22 -27.82
N GLY A 568 11.20 18.39 -26.96
CA GLY A 568 9.81 18.10 -27.30
C GLY A 568 9.34 18.94 -28.49
N ALA A 569 8.24 18.53 -29.13
CA ALA A 569 7.70 19.23 -30.30
C ALA A 569 7.52 20.74 -30.03
N PRO A 570 7.78 21.64 -31.01
CA PRO A 570 7.63 23.08 -30.82
C PRO A 570 6.23 23.46 -30.35
N ILE A 571 6.14 24.28 -29.31
CA ILE A 571 4.89 24.77 -28.72
C ILE A 571 4.28 25.80 -29.69
N LYS A 572 3.11 25.51 -30.27
CA LYS A 572 2.39 26.45 -31.16
C LYS A 572 1.37 27.26 -30.37
N LYS A 573 0.66 26.62 -29.43
CA LYS A 573 -0.28 27.26 -28.51
C LYS A 573 0.06 27.00 -27.06
N MET A 574 0.14 28.07 -26.28
CA MET A 574 0.37 28.07 -24.83
C MET A 574 -0.86 28.64 -24.13
N LEU A 575 -1.59 27.79 -23.41
CA LEU A 575 -2.75 28.14 -22.61
C LEU A 575 -2.35 28.25 -21.13
N VAL A 576 -2.77 29.30 -20.44
CA VAL A 576 -2.59 29.43 -18.99
C VAL A 576 -3.95 29.69 -18.34
N LEU A 577 -4.35 28.75 -17.49
CA LEU A 577 -5.56 28.82 -16.68
C LEU A 577 -5.17 29.21 -15.26
N GLY A 578 -5.81 30.22 -14.68
CA GLY A 578 -5.54 30.52 -13.29
C GLY A 578 -6.34 31.64 -12.64
N ASP A 579 -5.87 32.05 -11.47
CA ASP A 579 -6.51 33.10 -10.66
C ASP A 579 -5.82 34.47 -10.82
N SER A 580 -5.90 35.34 -9.81
CA SER A 580 -5.24 36.64 -9.81
C SER A 580 -3.71 36.58 -9.91
N ILE A 581 -3.07 35.48 -9.52
CA ILE A 581 -1.62 35.28 -9.70
C ILE A 581 -1.29 35.13 -11.19
N THR A 582 -2.20 34.54 -11.98
CA THR A 582 -2.09 34.41 -13.44
C THR A 582 -2.47 35.71 -14.15
N GLN A 583 -3.65 36.27 -13.88
CA GLN A 583 -4.05 37.55 -14.45
C GLN A 583 -5.13 38.25 -13.61
N HIS A 584 -4.97 39.54 -13.36
CA HIS A 584 -6.02 40.39 -12.80
C HIS A 584 -6.02 41.76 -13.50
N GLY A 585 -7.19 42.22 -13.98
CA GLY A 585 -7.32 43.54 -14.60
C GLY A 585 -7.27 44.72 -13.61
N PRO A 586 -7.21 45.97 -14.07
CA PRO A 586 -7.03 47.13 -13.20
C PRO A 586 -8.17 47.28 -12.19
N LYS A 587 -7.82 47.61 -10.95
CA LYS A 587 -8.75 47.81 -9.83
C LYS A 587 -8.20 48.86 -8.87
N GLU A 588 -8.58 50.10 -9.12
CA GLU A 588 -8.13 51.30 -8.40
C GLU A 588 -8.29 51.19 -6.88
N SER A 589 -9.40 50.59 -6.40
CA SER A 589 -9.66 50.36 -4.97
C SER A 589 -8.67 49.41 -4.27
N LEU A 590 -7.83 48.70 -5.02
CA LEU A 590 -6.73 47.89 -4.48
C LEU A 590 -5.34 48.54 -4.72
N GLY A 591 -5.28 49.71 -5.36
CA GLY A 591 -4.01 50.29 -5.84
C GLY A 591 -3.38 49.49 -6.98
N TRP A 592 -4.17 48.68 -7.71
CA TRP A 592 -3.70 47.82 -8.80
C TRP A 592 -4.12 48.39 -10.16
N THR A 593 -3.17 48.54 -11.08
CA THR A 593 -3.39 49.13 -12.42
C THR A 593 -2.98 48.20 -13.56
N GLY A 594 -2.45 47.01 -13.26
CA GLY A 594 -1.99 46.05 -14.27
C GLY A 594 -3.12 45.24 -14.92
N GLN A 595 -2.78 44.57 -16.02
CA GLN A 595 -3.64 43.62 -16.76
C GLN A 595 -2.94 42.26 -16.91
N TRP A 596 -2.11 41.91 -15.92
CA TRP A 596 -1.17 40.79 -15.90
C TRP A 596 -1.20 40.12 -14.50
N GLY A 597 -0.27 39.21 -14.18
CA GLY A 597 -0.22 38.57 -12.86
C GLY A 597 -0.14 39.56 -11.69
N MET A 598 -1.06 39.48 -10.74
CA MET A 598 -1.21 40.48 -9.67
C MET A 598 0.04 40.58 -8.79
N ALA A 599 0.42 41.82 -8.49
CA ALA A 599 1.60 42.24 -7.74
C ALA A 599 2.98 42.10 -8.42
N ALA A 600 3.04 41.60 -9.66
CA ALA A 600 4.21 41.83 -10.53
C ALA A 600 4.30 43.31 -10.93
N SER A 601 5.51 43.87 -10.94
CA SER A 601 5.75 45.30 -11.22
C SER A 601 5.46 45.70 -12.67
N SER A 602 5.53 44.76 -13.60
CA SER A 602 5.14 44.91 -15.00
C SER A 602 4.74 43.57 -15.61
N GLU A 603 4.05 43.58 -16.75
CA GLU A 603 3.70 42.38 -17.53
C GLU A 603 4.92 41.49 -17.77
N SER A 604 6.06 42.07 -18.19
CA SER A 604 7.33 41.37 -18.40
C SER A 604 8.00 40.77 -17.15
N LYS A 605 7.38 40.91 -15.97
CA LYS A 605 7.84 40.40 -14.68
C LYS A 605 6.88 39.39 -14.05
N ASP A 606 5.70 39.16 -14.61
CA ASP A 606 4.84 38.07 -14.15
C ASP A 606 5.38 36.70 -14.62
N TYR A 607 4.93 35.62 -13.97
CA TYR A 607 5.47 34.30 -14.25
C TYR A 607 5.12 33.80 -15.67
N VAL A 608 3.98 34.24 -16.20
CA VAL A 608 3.43 33.85 -17.50
C VAL A 608 4.32 34.36 -18.61
N HIS A 609 4.61 35.65 -18.62
CA HIS A 609 5.41 36.32 -19.65
C HIS A 609 6.90 36.00 -19.51
N LEU A 610 7.41 35.82 -18.28
CA LEU A 610 8.77 35.32 -18.05
C LEU A 610 8.96 33.90 -18.63
N LEU A 611 7.99 33.00 -18.42
CA LEU A 611 8.03 31.65 -18.98
C LEU A 611 7.81 31.64 -20.49
N TYR A 612 6.83 32.39 -20.99
CA TYR A 612 6.56 32.56 -22.42
C TYR A 612 7.77 33.13 -23.18
N SER A 613 8.52 34.06 -22.57
CA SER A 613 9.77 34.58 -23.11
C SER A 613 10.85 33.50 -23.21
N LYS A 614 11.07 32.71 -22.14
CA LYS A 614 12.01 31.57 -22.15
C LYS A 614 11.61 30.53 -23.23
N ILE A 615 10.33 30.18 -23.31
CA ILE A 615 9.79 29.27 -24.34
C ILE A 615 10.06 29.83 -25.73
N SER A 616 9.64 31.07 -26.01
CA SER A 616 9.81 31.72 -27.32
C SER A 616 11.28 31.82 -27.74
N ALA A 617 12.21 32.05 -26.80
CA ALA A 617 13.65 32.09 -27.07
C ALA A 617 14.27 30.70 -27.33
N SER A 618 13.63 29.62 -26.91
CA SER A 618 14.15 28.24 -27.03
C SER A 618 13.78 27.51 -28.31
N GLN A 619 12.90 28.10 -29.14
CA GLN A 619 12.40 27.49 -30.37
C GLN A 619 12.26 28.53 -31.50
N LYS A 620 12.11 28.07 -32.74
CA LYS A 620 12.02 28.96 -33.92
C LYS A 620 10.64 29.59 -34.15
N ILE A 621 9.62 29.19 -33.39
CA ILE A 621 8.25 29.71 -33.51
C ILE A 621 7.84 30.42 -32.22
N LYS A 622 7.17 31.56 -32.33
CA LYS A 622 6.57 32.23 -31.17
C LYS A 622 5.19 31.61 -30.93
N PRO A 623 4.88 31.06 -29.74
CA PRO A 623 3.55 30.50 -29.49
C PRO A 623 2.46 31.58 -29.51
N GLU A 624 1.25 31.19 -29.87
CA GLU A 624 0.02 31.88 -29.46
C GLU A 624 -0.11 31.75 -27.94
N LEU A 625 -0.18 32.86 -27.21
CA LEU A 625 -0.40 32.89 -25.77
C LEU A 625 -1.88 33.16 -25.48
N ILE A 626 -2.52 32.25 -24.75
CA ILE A 626 -3.95 32.28 -24.44
C ILE A 626 -4.09 32.29 -22.92
N LEU A 627 -4.72 33.32 -22.37
CA LEU A 627 -4.88 33.49 -20.93
C LEU A 627 -6.34 33.34 -20.52
N ASN A 628 -6.59 32.50 -19.52
CA ASN A 628 -7.83 32.41 -18.78
C ASN A 628 -7.51 32.62 -17.29
N GLY A 629 -6.97 33.81 -16.99
CA GLY A 629 -6.71 34.26 -15.63
C GLY A 629 -7.82 35.21 -15.17
N VAL A 630 -8.44 34.93 -14.03
CA VAL A 630 -9.51 35.78 -13.48
C VAL A 630 -9.24 36.11 -12.02
N GLY A 631 -9.47 37.37 -11.64
CA GLY A 631 -9.34 37.82 -10.26
C GLY A 631 -10.25 37.04 -9.30
N GLY A 632 -9.65 36.29 -8.37
CA GLY A 632 -10.38 35.38 -7.49
C GLY A 632 -10.97 34.16 -8.22
N GLY A 633 -10.28 33.66 -9.24
CA GLY A 633 -10.61 32.42 -9.96
C GLY A 633 -10.68 31.21 -9.02
N THR A 634 -11.65 30.34 -9.28
CA THR A 634 -11.93 29.09 -8.56
C THR A 634 -12.17 28.00 -9.59
N ILE A 635 -12.02 26.73 -9.21
CA ILE A 635 -12.17 25.61 -10.15
C ILE A 635 -13.55 25.61 -10.82
N ASP A 636 -14.62 25.90 -10.08
CA ASP A 636 -15.99 26.01 -10.60
C ASP A 636 -16.13 27.09 -11.68
N LYS A 637 -15.47 28.24 -11.53
CA LYS A 637 -15.52 29.34 -12.52
C LYS A 637 -14.76 28.97 -13.79
N THR A 638 -13.65 28.26 -13.65
CA THR A 638 -12.89 27.74 -14.78
C THR A 638 -13.67 26.63 -15.49
N ILE A 639 -14.33 25.73 -14.75
CA ILE A 639 -15.21 24.69 -15.31
C ILE A 639 -16.43 25.28 -16.01
N ALA A 640 -17.05 26.35 -15.47
CA ALA A 640 -18.11 27.08 -16.16
C ALA A 640 -17.66 27.70 -17.49
N SER A 641 -16.36 27.93 -17.66
CA SER A 641 -15.73 28.46 -18.89
C SER A 641 -15.11 27.35 -19.77
N LEU A 642 -15.23 26.08 -19.38
CA LEU A 642 -14.50 24.96 -19.97
C LEU A 642 -14.70 24.79 -21.48
N PRO A 643 -15.92 24.94 -22.06
CA PRO A 643 -16.11 24.81 -23.51
C PRO A 643 -15.29 25.81 -24.33
N ALA A 644 -15.18 27.06 -23.83
CA ALA A 644 -14.36 28.09 -24.49
C ALA A 644 -12.86 27.80 -24.32
N ILE A 645 -12.45 27.32 -23.15
CA ILE A 645 -11.06 26.94 -22.85
C ILE A 645 -10.59 25.81 -23.79
N ILE A 646 -11.36 24.73 -23.91
CA ILE A 646 -10.94 23.55 -24.67
C ILE A 646 -11.00 23.77 -26.20
N ALA A 647 -11.85 24.68 -26.68
CA ALA A 647 -11.93 25.05 -28.10
C ALA A 647 -10.61 25.59 -28.68
N HIS A 648 -9.68 26.05 -27.83
CA HIS A 648 -8.35 26.47 -28.29
C HIS A 648 -7.43 25.29 -28.68
N ALA A 649 -7.67 24.09 -28.15
CA ALA A 649 -6.89 22.86 -28.40
C ALA A 649 -5.36 23.04 -28.23
N ALA A 650 -4.94 23.67 -27.13
CA ALA A 650 -3.54 24.08 -26.93
C ALA A 650 -2.56 22.91 -26.71
N ASP A 651 -1.34 23.01 -27.27
CA ASP A 651 -0.30 21.96 -27.17
C ASP A 651 0.48 21.99 -25.84
N PHE A 652 0.36 23.10 -25.11
CA PHE A 652 1.03 23.34 -23.84
C PHE A 652 0.09 24.11 -22.92
N VAL A 653 -0.18 23.57 -21.73
CA VAL A 653 -1.17 24.13 -20.80
C VAL A 653 -0.60 24.21 -19.40
N ILE A 654 -0.83 25.34 -18.74
CA ILE A 654 -0.53 25.58 -17.33
C ILE A 654 -1.84 25.77 -16.58
N ILE A 655 -1.96 25.18 -15.39
CA ILE A 655 -3.09 25.35 -14.48
C ILE A 655 -2.54 25.83 -13.13
N GLN A 656 -2.86 27.06 -12.76
CA GLN A 656 -2.54 27.65 -11.46
C GLN A 656 -3.85 28.05 -10.78
N LEU A 657 -4.45 27.09 -10.09
CA LEU A 657 -5.75 27.22 -9.42
C LEU A 657 -5.71 26.49 -8.08
N GLY A 658 -6.58 26.91 -7.16
CA GLY A 658 -6.74 26.31 -5.84
C GLY A 658 -6.71 27.35 -4.71
N GLU A 659 -6.11 28.53 -4.90
CA GLU A 659 -5.94 29.55 -3.86
C GLU A 659 -7.26 30.01 -3.26
N ASN A 660 -8.27 30.28 -4.10
CA ASN A 660 -9.57 30.81 -3.68
C ASN A 660 -10.60 29.72 -3.33
N ASP A 661 -10.32 28.46 -3.69
CA ASP A 661 -11.21 27.32 -3.47
C ASP A 661 -11.27 26.92 -1.99
N ARG A 662 -12.47 26.82 -1.42
CA ARG A 662 -12.66 26.60 0.04
C ARG A 662 -13.33 25.27 0.37
N VAL A 663 -14.03 24.65 -0.58
CA VAL A 663 -14.73 23.37 -0.39
C VAL A 663 -13.84 22.29 -0.97
N LEU A 664 -13.24 21.45 -0.12
CA LEU A 664 -12.28 20.42 -0.54
C LEU A 664 -12.87 19.00 -0.54
N THR A 665 -14.17 18.89 -0.86
CA THR A 665 -14.84 17.61 -1.04
C THR A 665 -14.52 17.01 -2.40
N GLU A 666 -14.77 15.70 -2.54
CA GLU A 666 -14.58 14.96 -3.80
C GLU A 666 -15.28 15.64 -4.98
N ASP A 667 -16.54 16.07 -4.78
CA ASP A 667 -17.35 16.74 -5.80
C ASP A 667 -17.11 18.26 -5.89
N GLY A 668 -16.54 18.88 -4.84
CA GLY A 668 -16.36 20.34 -4.75
C GLY A 668 -14.99 20.86 -5.17
N PHE A 669 -13.97 20.00 -5.25
CA PHE A 669 -12.64 20.38 -5.74
C PHE A 669 -11.94 19.26 -6.52
N GLU A 670 -11.92 18.02 -6.02
CA GLU A 670 -11.14 16.95 -6.64
C GLU A 670 -11.63 16.57 -8.05
N LYS A 671 -12.90 16.16 -8.20
CA LYS A 671 -13.48 15.83 -9.52
C LYS A 671 -13.50 17.03 -10.47
N PRO A 672 -13.88 18.25 -10.05
CA PRO A 672 -13.74 19.44 -10.90
C PRO A 672 -12.31 19.68 -11.40
N TYR A 673 -11.30 19.52 -10.55
CA TYR A 673 -9.90 19.76 -10.94
C TYR A 673 -9.39 18.67 -11.90
N GLU A 674 -9.70 17.40 -11.63
CA GLU A 674 -9.37 16.30 -12.54
C GLU A 674 -10.07 16.43 -13.89
N ARG A 675 -11.35 16.78 -13.90
CA ARG A 675 -12.12 17.05 -15.12
C ARG A 675 -11.47 18.15 -15.97
N LEU A 676 -10.97 19.22 -15.35
CA LEU A 676 -10.29 20.29 -16.08
C LEU A 676 -9.07 19.76 -16.86
N ILE A 677 -8.24 18.93 -16.23
CA ILE A 677 -7.07 18.32 -16.87
C ILE A 677 -7.52 17.34 -17.98
N ALA A 678 -8.51 16.50 -17.69
CA ALA A 678 -9.05 15.51 -18.62
C ALA A 678 -9.59 16.17 -19.90
N SER A 679 -10.43 17.19 -19.77
CA SER A 679 -11.06 17.88 -20.91
C SER A 679 -10.06 18.70 -21.74
N VAL A 680 -9.01 19.27 -21.12
CA VAL A 680 -7.89 19.88 -21.86
C VAL A 680 -7.18 18.85 -22.73
N LYS A 681 -6.89 17.66 -22.18
CA LYS A 681 -6.24 16.57 -22.91
C LYS A 681 -7.14 15.89 -23.93
N GLN A 682 -8.45 15.87 -23.71
CA GLN A 682 -9.42 15.37 -24.67
C GLN A 682 -9.45 16.24 -25.93
N ALA A 683 -9.39 17.57 -25.78
CA ALA A 683 -9.38 18.50 -26.91
C ALA A 683 -8.04 18.57 -27.65
N ASN A 684 -6.92 18.25 -27.00
CA ASN A 684 -5.64 17.97 -27.66
C ASN A 684 -4.89 16.87 -26.92
N SER A 685 -4.91 15.66 -27.47
CA SER A 685 -4.27 14.47 -26.86
C SER A 685 -2.75 14.56 -26.77
N SER A 686 -2.13 15.52 -27.47
CA SER A 686 -0.70 15.84 -27.39
C SER A 686 -0.39 16.99 -26.42
N ALA A 687 -1.39 17.53 -25.72
CA ALA A 687 -1.22 18.63 -24.77
C ALA A 687 -0.31 18.26 -23.60
N ARG A 688 0.79 19.00 -23.45
CA ARG A 688 1.63 18.94 -22.24
C ARG A 688 1.03 19.84 -21.17
N VAL A 689 0.39 19.23 -20.17
CA VAL A 689 -0.29 19.94 -19.09
C VAL A 689 0.56 19.95 -17.82
N TYR A 690 0.72 21.12 -17.21
CA TYR A 690 1.45 21.36 -15.97
C TYR A 690 0.51 22.04 -14.96
N CYS A 691 0.37 21.48 -13.76
CA CYS A 691 -0.46 22.07 -12.70
C CYS A 691 0.44 22.51 -11.54
N CYS A 692 0.36 23.78 -11.16
CA CYS A 692 1.12 24.34 -10.05
C CYS A 692 0.52 23.91 -8.70
N GLY A 693 1.37 23.73 -7.69
CA GLY A 693 0.94 23.81 -6.29
C GLY A 693 0.38 25.20 -5.93
N THR A 694 -0.31 25.27 -4.79
CA THR A 694 -1.03 26.48 -4.35
C THR A 694 -0.14 27.48 -3.62
N TRP A 695 -0.31 28.79 -3.87
CA TRP A 695 0.51 29.83 -3.24
C TRP A 695 0.35 29.83 -1.71
N LYS A 696 1.50 29.77 -1.01
CA LYS A 696 1.63 29.58 0.45
C LYS A 696 1.17 28.21 0.98
N SER A 697 0.78 27.30 0.08
CA SER A 697 0.30 25.92 0.25
C SER A 697 -0.83 25.69 1.23
N VAL A 698 -1.78 24.88 0.78
CA VAL A 698 -2.63 24.07 1.64
C VAL A 698 -2.33 22.61 1.27
N PRO A 699 -1.65 21.82 2.12
CA PRO A 699 -1.19 20.48 1.74
C PRO A 699 -2.28 19.56 1.18
N GLN A 700 -3.50 19.65 1.71
CA GLN A 700 -4.66 18.91 1.21
C GLN A 700 -5.02 19.28 -0.25
N LYS A 701 -4.87 20.55 -0.66
CA LYS A 701 -5.12 20.98 -2.04
C LYS A 701 -4.02 20.46 -2.97
N ASP A 702 -2.77 20.60 -2.56
CA ASP A 702 -1.62 20.20 -3.36
C ASP A 702 -1.63 18.68 -3.63
N GLU A 703 -2.00 17.85 -2.64
CA GLU A 703 -2.18 16.41 -2.84
C GLU A 703 -3.37 16.05 -3.75
N ILE A 704 -4.48 16.79 -3.71
CA ILE A 704 -5.61 16.61 -4.66
C ILE A 704 -5.15 16.95 -6.09
N ILE A 705 -4.48 18.08 -6.29
CA ILE A 705 -3.98 18.53 -7.60
C ILE A 705 -2.96 17.51 -8.16
N LYS A 706 -2.04 17.04 -7.32
CA LYS A 706 -1.04 16.02 -7.65
C LYS A 706 -1.67 14.69 -8.02
N SER A 707 -2.70 14.25 -7.29
CA SER A 707 -3.45 13.04 -7.60
C SER A 707 -4.19 13.15 -8.95
N ALA A 708 -4.85 14.29 -9.20
CA ALA A 708 -5.50 14.58 -10.48
C ALA A 708 -4.48 14.60 -11.64
N CYS A 709 -3.27 15.15 -11.43
CA CYS A 709 -2.19 15.12 -12.41
C CYS A 709 -1.77 13.68 -12.75
N GLN A 710 -1.55 12.84 -11.74
CA GLN A 710 -1.16 11.44 -11.93
C GLN A 710 -2.21 10.67 -12.72
N ARG A 711 -3.50 10.79 -12.36
CA ARG A 711 -4.60 10.07 -13.03
C ARG A 711 -4.78 10.47 -14.50
N GLN A 712 -4.47 11.72 -14.84
CA GLN A 712 -4.61 12.26 -16.21
C GLN A 712 -3.28 12.34 -16.98
N GLY A 713 -2.15 11.89 -16.39
CA GLY A 713 -0.82 11.98 -17.00
C GLY A 713 -0.32 13.41 -17.23
N ALA A 714 -0.73 14.37 -16.40
CA ALA A 714 -0.20 15.73 -16.37
C ALA A 714 0.96 15.83 -15.35
N VAL A 715 1.71 16.94 -15.40
CA VAL A 715 2.85 17.17 -14.51
C VAL A 715 2.44 18.08 -13.35
N PHE A 716 2.51 17.57 -12.13
CA PHE A 716 2.45 18.43 -10.95
C PHE A 716 3.77 19.18 -10.78
N VAL A 717 3.70 20.50 -10.56
CA VAL A 717 4.86 21.38 -10.37
C VAL A 717 4.82 21.93 -8.95
N ASP A 718 5.66 21.35 -8.09
CA ASP A 718 5.83 21.84 -6.72
C ASP A 718 6.48 23.24 -6.73
N ILE A 719 5.86 24.15 -5.99
CA ILE A 719 6.28 25.56 -5.83
C ILE A 719 6.72 25.87 -4.39
N LYS A 720 6.89 24.85 -3.53
CA LYS A 720 7.21 24.96 -2.10
C LYS A 720 8.37 25.90 -1.82
N ASP A 721 9.49 25.70 -2.51
CA ASP A 721 10.68 26.52 -2.34
C ASP A 721 10.47 27.99 -2.76
N VAL A 722 9.47 28.26 -3.62
CA VAL A 722 9.12 29.61 -4.07
C VAL A 722 8.32 30.36 -3.00
N TYR A 723 7.29 29.75 -2.40
CA TYR A 723 6.51 30.44 -1.36
C TYR A 723 7.16 30.38 0.04
N ALA A 724 8.07 29.43 0.28
CA ALA A 724 8.81 29.32 1.54
C ALA A 724 9.84 30.45 1.72
N ASP A 725 10.28 31.10 0.63
CA ASP A 725 11.11 32.29 0.67
C ASP A 725 10.25 33.54 1.02
N PRO A 726 10.42 34.17 2.20
CA PRO A 726 9.61 35.33 2.57
C PRO A 726 9.80 36.53 1.64
N SER A 727 10.94 36.63 0.95
CA SER A 727 11.22 37.68 -0.02
C SER A 727 10.57 37.45 -1.40
N ALA A 728 9.91 36.31 -1.61
CA ALA A 728 9.13 36.03 -2.81
C ALA A 728 7.73 36.68 -2.80
N SER A 729 7.21 37.13 -1.65
CA SER A 729 5.92 37.82 -1.53
C SER A 729 6.06 39.32 -1.79
N ALA A 730 5.09 39.93 -2.47
CA ALA A 730 5.09 41.36 -2.78
C ALA A 730 5.16 42.28 -1.55
N ALA A 731 4.68 41.81 -0.39
CA ALA A 731 4.85 42.47 0.91
C ALA A 731 6.32 42.85 1.22
N SER A 732 7.27 41.99 0.85
CA SER A 732 8.71 42.21 1.08
C SER A 732 9.31 43.26 0.13
N GLU A 733 8.66 43.49 -1.01
CA GLU A 733 9.07 44.44 -2.05
C GLU A 733 8.46 45.84 -1.83
N LYS A 734 7.49 45.97 -0.90
CA LYS A 734 6.90 47.23 -0.40
C LYS A 734 6.33 48.18 -1.47
N ARG A 735 5.97 47.66 -2.66
CA ARG A 735 5.42 48.47 -3.76
C ARG A 735 3.96 48.88 -3.58
N TYR A 736 3.16 48.07 -2.88
CA TYR A 736 1.72 48.27 -2.74
C TYR A 736 1.34 48.54 -1.29
N THR A 737 0.31 49.37 -1.08
CA THR A 737 -0.23 49.64 0.27
C THR A 737 -1.33 48.66 0.67
N ASN A 738 -1.96 48.00 -0.30
CA ASN A 738 -3.04 47.05 -0.06
C ASN A 738 -2.51 45.67 0.38
N SER A 739 -3.00 45.16 1.50
CA SER A 739 -2.59 43.86 2.08
C SER A 739 -2.96 42.66 1.20
N GLY A 740 -4.05 42.73 0.45
CA GLY A 740 -4.45 41.70 -0.52
C GLY A 740 -3.48 41.62 -1.70
N VAL A 741 -3.09 42.76 -2.28
CA VAL A 741 -2.06 42.78 -3.33
C VAL A 741 -0.72 42.28 -2.77
N ASN A 742 -0.32 42.75 -1.58
CA ASN A 742 0.91 42.30 -0.92
C ASN A 742 0.95 40.81 -0.55
N TRP A 743 -0.20 40.12 -0.46
CA TRP A 743 -0.26 38.67 -0.23
C TRP A 743 0.27 37.85 -1.41
N HIS A 744 0.17 38.36 -2.63
CA HIS A 744 0.57 37.68 -3.87
C HIS A 744 2.10 37.51 -3.98
N PRO A 745 2.59 36.63 -4.87
CA PRO A 745 4.00 36.63 -5.26
C PRO A 745 4.39 37.98 -5.88
N GLY A 746 5.52 38.51 -5.41
CA GLY A 746 6.17 39.68 -6.00
C GLY A 746 6.99 39.31 -7.23
N ASP A 747 7.81 40.25 -7.74
CA ASP A 747 8.68 39.98 -8.90
C ASP A 747 9.59 38.77 -8.66
N LYS A 748 10.12 38.62 -7.43
CA LYS A 748 10.93 37.46 -7.06
C LYS A 748 10.12 36.15 -7.07
N GLY A 749 8.89 36.16 -6.55
CA GLY A 749 8.01 34.99 -6.54
C GLY A 749 7.55 34.59 -7.94
N MET A 750 7.15 35.57 -8.76
CA MET A 750 6.80 35.38 -10.17
C MET A 750 7.98 34.79 -10.97
N GLN A 751 9.19 35.29 -10.73
CA GLN A 751 10.41 34.72 -11.31
C GLN A 751 10.66 33.28 -10.82
N GLY A 752 10.32 32.96 -9.57
CA GLY A 752 10.37 31.62 -9.00
C GLY A 752 9.41 30.65 -9.70
N TYR A 753 8.13 30.99 -9.82
CA TYR A 753 7.13 30.23 -10.59
C TYR A 753 7.64 29.95 -12.01
N ALA A 754 8.08 30.99 -12.73
CA ALA A 754 8.61 30.84 -14.09
C ALA A 754 9.85 29.93 -14.16
N ASN A 755 10.67 29.88 -13.11
CA ASN A 755 11.86 29.04 -13.07
C ASN A 755 11.53 27.56 -12.77
N VAL A 756 10.59 27.26 -11.85
CA VAL A 756 10.21 25.88 -11.55
C VAL A 756 9.38 25.26 -12.68
N LEU A 757 8.47 26.02 -13.31
CA LEU A 757 7.78 25.61 -14.53
C LEU A 757 8.75 25.39 -15.70
N TRP A 758 9.75 26.27 -15.87
CA TRP A 758 10.80 26.09 -16.86
C TRP A 758 11.61 24.82 -16.62
N LYS A 759 12.00 24.56 -15.37
CA LYS A 759 12.73 23.34 -14.97
C LYS A 759 11.92 22.09 -15.27
N ALA A 760 10.66 22.03 -14.83
CA ALA A 760 9.75 20.91 -15.10
C ALA A 760 9.55 20.65 -16.60
N MET A 761 9.60 21.69 -17.44
CA MET A 761 9.55 21.54 -18.90
C MET A 761 10.85 20.98 -19.50
N GLN A 762 12.02 21.32 -18.94
CA GLN A 762 13.33 20.81 -19.42
C GLN A 762 13.61 19.36 -18.99
N GLU A 763 13.01 18.92 -17.89
CA GLU A 763 13.25 17.60 -17.26
C GLU A 763 12.26 16.51 -17.71
N GLN A 764 11.46 16.78 -18.74
CA GLN A 764 10.45 15.86 -19.29
C GLN A 764 11.01 14.44 -19.57
N PRO A 765 10.42 13.38 -19.01
CA PRO A 765 10.72 12.02 -19.43
C PRO A 765 10.26 11.81 -20.88
N VAL A 766 11.10 11.16 -21.68
CA VAL A 766 10.74 10.79 -23.05
C VAL A 766 9.75 9.63 -22.98
N MET A 767 8.48 9.89 -23.28
CA MET A 767 7.51 8.85 -23.60
C MET A 767 8.08 7.97 -24.72
N PRO A 768 8.04 6.62 -24.61
CA PRO A 768 8.51 5.75 -25.67
C PRO A 768 7.83 6.09 -26.99
N GLU A 769 8.63 6.29 -28.03
CA GLU A 769 8.15 6.43 -29.40
C GLU A 769 7.33 5.18 -29.74
N SER A 770 6.09 5.36 -30.21
CA SER A 770 5.17 4.24 -30.46
C SER A 770 5.66 3.40 -31.65
N GLN A 771 6.50 2.42 -31.34
CA GLN A 771 6.95 1.43 -32.32
C GLN A 771 5.73 0.67 -32.84
N LYS A 772 5.46 0.89 -34.13
CA LYS A 772 4.43 0.23 -34.91
C LYS A 772 4.48 -1.29 -34.69
N VAL A 773 3.42 -1.83 -34.10
CA VAL A 773 3.06 -3.23 -34.31
C VAL A 773 2.18 -3.26 -35.56
N GLU A 774 2.72 -3.76 -36.68
CA GLU A 774 1.93 -3.97 -37.89
C GLU A 774 0.91 -5.09 -37.65
N THR A 775 -0.39 -4.74 -37.65
CA THR A 775 -1.46 -5.72 -37.77
C THR A 775 -2.21 -5.47 -39.06
N LYS A 776 -1.96 -6.30 -40.08
CA LYS A 776 -2.78 -6.33 -41.31
C LYS A 776 -4.18 -6.83 -40.96
N ILE A 777 -5.16 -5.94 -40.87
CA ILE A 777 -6.58 -6.30 -40.99
C ILE A 777 -7.26 -5.30 -41.93
N THR A 778 -8.07 -5.85 -42.83
CA THR A 778 -8.88 -5.12 -43.82
C THR A 778 -9.86 -4.17 -43.14
N VAL A 779 -10.10 -3.02 -43.77
CA VAL A 779 -11.09 -2.01 -43.34
C VAL A 779 -12.48 -2.63 -43.17
N LEU A 780 -13.14 -2.31 -42.04
CA LEU A 780 -14.55 -1.90 -41.91
C LEU A 780 -14.78 -1.27 -40.52
N GLU A 781 -15.97 -0.68 -40.29
CA GLU A 781 -16.11 0.57 -39.51
C GLU A 781 -16.36 0.44 -37.99
N ASN A 782 -16.19 1.60 -37.34
CA ASN A 782 -16.34 1.91 -35.91
C ASN A 782 -17.80 1.86 -35.43
N THR A 783 -18.09 1.33 -34.23
CA THR A 783 -19.43 1.40 -33.61
C THR A 783 -19.35 1.73 -32.11
N GLY A 784 -19.71 2.96 -31.74
CA GLY A 784 -19.75 3.42 -30.35
C GLY A 784 -20.97 2.93 -29.56
N THR A 785 -21.30 1.64 -29.57
CA THR A 785 -22.49 1.10 -28.89
C THR A 785 -22.26 0.96 -27.38
N ILE A 786 -23.11 1.62 -26.56
CA ILE A 786 -23.09 1.58 -25.09
C ILE A 786 -23.99 0.47 -24.55
N PHE A 787 -25.14 0.24 -25.17
CA PHE A 787 -26.11 -0.80 -24.82
C PHE A 787 -26.73 -1.32 -26.11
N GLU A 788 -26.92 -2.62 -26.22
CA GLU A 788 -27.80 -3.21 -27.23
C GLU A 788 -28.52 -4.46 -26.71
N ASP A 789 -29.75 -4.66 -27.19
CA ASP A 789 -30.54 -5.88 -26.99
C ASP A 789 -31.36 -6.12 -28.28
N ASP A 790 -31.05 -7.22 -28.96
CA ASP A 790 -31.73 -7.66 -30.19
C ASP A 790 -32.88 -8.64 -29.91
N PHE A 791 -33.03 -9.10 -28.66
CA PHE A 791 -34.02 -10.09 -28.24
C PHE A 791 -34.00 -11.45 -28.97
N GLU A 792 -33.02 -11.68 -29.86
CA GLU A 792 -32.94 -12.83 -30.77
C GLU A 792 -32.85 -14.18 -30.04
N ASN A 793 -32.25 -14.14 -28.85
CA ASN A 793 -32.10 -15.29 -27.97
C ASN A 793 -33.45 -15.70 -27.33
N GLY A 794 -34.44 -14.82 -27.28
CA GLY A 794 -35.75 -15.04 -26.65
C GLY A 794 -35.68 -15.14 -25.13
N ASN A 795 -34.70 -14.45 -24.56
CA ASN A 795 -34.67 -13.96 -23.20
C ASN A 795 -34.32 -12.48 -23.27
N VAL A 796 -34.56 -11.74 -22.20
CA VAL A 796 -34.09 -10.36 -22.06
C VAL A 796 -33.28 -10.30 -20.76
N LYS A 797 -32.05 -9.79 -20.83
CA LYS A 797 -31.14 -9.79 -19.68
C LYS A 797 -31.24 -8.45 -18.95
N ASN A 798 -31.43 -8.49 -17.63
CA ASN A 798 -31.55 -7.31 -16.75
C ASN A 798 -32.80 -6.43 -16.97
N TRP A 799 -33.78 -6.84 -17.78
CA TRP A 799 -35.07 -6.13 -17.87
C TRP A 799 -36.05 -6.63 -16.78
N GLN A 800 -36.98 -5.77 -16.38
CA GLN A 800 -37.94 -6.01 -15.29
C GLN A 800 -39.35 -5.47 -15.66
N PRO A 801 -40.46 -6.15 -15.29
CA PRO A 801 -40.53 -7.44 -14.59
C PRO A 801 -40.06 -8.60 -15.48
N ASP A 802 -39.54 -9.68 -14.90
CA ASP A 802 -38.83 -10.78 -15.56
C ASP A 802 -39.69 -11.76 -16.41
N SER A 803 -40.96 -11.42 -16.66
CA SER A 803 -41.92 -12.23 -17.42
C SER A 803 -42.26 -11.57 -18.76
N PHE A 804 -41.81 -12.18 -19.86
CA PHE A 804 -41.91 -11.61 -21.21
C PHE A 804 -42.56 -12.57 -22.21
N VAL A 805 -43.21 -12.00 -23.23
CA VAL A 805 -43.65 -12.72 -24.41
C VAL A 805 -42.71 -12.35 -25.55
N PHE A 806 -42.27 -13.34 -26.33
CA PHE A 806 -41.52 -13.12 -27.56
C PHE A 806 -42.36 -13.56 -28.75
N GLU A 807 -42.43 -12.73 -29.77
CA GLU A 807 -43.07 -13.02 -31.05
C GLU A 807 -42.00 -12.92 -32.17
N THR A 808 -42.40 -13.17 -33.42
CA THR A 808 -41.50 -13.09 -34.57
C THR A 808 -40.98 -11.67 -34.76
N GLY A 809 -39.65 -11.51 -34.65
CA GLY A 809 -38.94 -10.24 -34.86
C GLY A 809 -38.68 -9.93 -36.33
N ILE A 810 -37.80 -8.96 -36.57
CA ILE A 810 -37.23 -8.63 -37.87
C ILE A 810 -36.28 -9.72 -38.33
N THR A 811 -35.46 -10.25 -37.40
CA THR A 811 -34.48 -11.31 -37.70
C THR A 811 -35.02 -12.68 -37.28
N LYS A 812 -35.38 -12.87 -36.01
CA LYS A 812 -36.05 -14.08 -35.48
C LYS A 812 -37.05 -13.75 -34.38
N LYS A 813 -36.67 -12.97 -33.36
CA LYS A 813 -37.49 -12.74 -32.16
C LYS A 813 -37.49 -11.28 -31.73
N ALA A 814 -38.68 -10.80 -31.44
CA ALA A 814 -38.90 -9.49 -30.83
C ALA A 814 -39.62 -9.64 -29.49
N LEU A 815 -39.29 -8.72 -28.58
CA LEU A 815 -40.00 -8.55 -27.32
C LEU A 815 -41.41 -8.02 -27.59
N ALA A 816 -42.44 -8.78 -27.23
CA ALA A 816 -43.84 -8.41 -27.38
C ALA A 816 -44.47 -8.02 -26.04
N ILE A 817 -45.09 -6.83 -26.00
CA ILE A 817 -45.75 -6.27 -24.81
C ILE A 817 -47.21 -5.98 -25.18
N THR A 818 -48.12 -6.67 -24.49
CA THR A 818 -49.58 -6.48 -24.65
C THR A 818 -50.17 -5.83 -23.41
N ALA A 819 -51.07 -4.86 -23.60
CA ALA A 819 -51.95 -4.29 -22.58
C ALA A 819 -53.41 -4.52 -23.02
N PRO A 820 -54.16 -5.43 -22.39
CA PRO A 820 -55.53 -5.75 -22.81
C PRO A 820 -56.53 -4.64 -22.46
N ASP A 821 -56.23 -3.81 -21.46
CA ASP A 821 -56.96 -2.62 -21.09
C ASP A 821 -56.05 -1.39 -21.07
N ALA A 822 -56.63 -0.19 -20.97
CA ALA A 822 -55.91 1.08 -21.02
C ALA A 822 -55.12 1.41 -19.74
N LYS A 823 -54.70 0.42 -18.95
CA LYS A 823 -53.79 0.60 -17.79
C LYS A 823 -52.32 0.62 -18.21
N GLY A 824 -52.00 0.12 -19.41
CA GLY A 824 -50.64 -0.02 -19.90
C GLY A 824 -49.88 -1.21 -19.30
N ASN A 825 -48.71 -1.47 -19.86
CA ASN A 825 -47.78 -2.52 -19.47
C ASN A 825 -46.37 -2.07 -19.90
N THR A 826 -45.41 -1.96 -18.99
CA THR A 826 -44.05 -1.47 -19.31
C THR A 826 -42.99 -2.34 -18.67
N ILE A 827 -41.89 -2.51 -19.39
CA ILE A 827 -40.66 -3.12 -18.90
C ILE A 827 -39.54 -2.07 -18.82
N LYS A 828 -38.54 -2.35 -17.99
CA LYS A 828 -37.46 -1.41 -17.66
C LYS A 828 -36.12 -2.12 -17.55
N VAL A 829 -35.06 -1.54 -18.08
CA VAL A 829 -33.66 -1.97 -17.82
C VAL A 829 -32.89 -0.82 -17.19
N SER A 830 -32.24 -1.09 -16.06
CA SER A 830 -31.33 -0.15 -15.42
C SER A 830 -30.01 -0.10 -16.18
N LEU A 831 -29.55 1.10 -16.51
CA LEU A 831 -28.33 1.34 -17.24
C LEU A 831 -27.23 1.86 -16.30
N PRO A 832 -25.93 1.60 -16.58
CA PRO A 832 -24.87 2.17 -15.78
C PRO A 832 -24.83 3.69 -15.98
N ALA A 833 -25.36 4.47 -15.02
CA ALA A 833 -25.47 5.92 -15.17
C ALA A 833 -24.12 6.57 -15.54
N ALA A 834 -23.03 6.15 -14.88
CA ALA A 834 -21.67 6.60 -15.16
C ALA A 834 -21.16 6.31 -16.59
N SER A 835 -21.71 5.31 -17.31
CA SER A 835 -21.36 5.07 -18.72
C SER A 835 -22.13 5.98 -19.69
N LEU A 836 -23.05 6.79 -19.18
CA LEU A 836 -23.89 7.72 -19.95
C LEU A 836 -23.62 9.18 -19.58
N CYS A 837 -23.26 9.49 -18.33
CA CYS A 837 -23.01 10.85 -17.84
C CYS A 837 -22.09 11.67 -18.76
N GLY A 838 -22.52 12.90 -19.10
CA GLY A 838 -21.78 13.84 -19.95
C GLY A 838 -21.81 13.49 -21.44
N ARG A 839 -22.30 12.30 -21.84
CA ARG A 839 -22.35 11.87 -23.24
C ARG A 839 -23.63 12.34 -23.90
N THR A 840 -23.52 12.65 -25.19
CA THR A 840 -24.69 12.75 -26.06
C THR A 840 -24.92 11.39 -26.67
N VAL A 841 -26.00 10.73 -26.25
CA VAL A 841 -26.35 9.39 -26.67
C VAL A 841 -27.50 9.41 -27.67
N LYS A 842 -27.46 8.49 -28.62
CA LYS A 842 -28.50 8.20 -29.59
C LYS A 842 -29.16 6.88 -29.19
N ILE A 843 -30.42 6.95 -28.76
CA ILE A 843 -31.22 5.79 -28.39
C ILE A 843 -32.08 5.45 -29.61
N SER A 844 -32.02 4.21 -30.09
CA SER A 844 -32.84 3.74 -31.21
C SER A 844 -33.41 2.34 -30.97
N ALA A 845 -34.52 2.03 -31.64
CA ALA A 845 -35.13 0.71 -31.64
C ALA A 845 -35.94 0.52 -32.93
N MET A 846 -36.14 -0.72 -33.34
CA MET A 846 -37.19 -1.08 -34.28
C MET A 846 -38.48 -1.37 -33.50
N ILE A 847 -39.59 -0.76 -33.90
CA ILE A 847 -40.87 -0.84 -33.19
C ILE A 847 -41.99 -1.17 -34.17
N LYS A 848 -42.86 -2.11 -33.79
CA LYS A 848 -44.10 -2.49 -34.47
C LYS A 848 -45.27 -2.40 -33.50
N ALA A 849 -46.46 -2.05 -33.96
CA ALA A 849 -47.64 -1.88 -33.10
C ALA A 849 -48.91 -2.46 -33.73
N GLU A 850 -49.76 -3.05 -32.90
CA GLU A 850 -51.03 -3.67 -33.28
C GLU A 850 -52.15 -3.17 -32.36
N ASN A 851 -53.15 -2.53 -32.95
CA ASN A 851 -54.37 -2.04 -32.31
C ASN A 851 -54.13 -1.15 -31.07
N VAL A 852 -53.05 -0.34 -31.08
CA VAL A 852 -52.76 0.56 -29.95
C VAL A 852 -53.80 1.68 -29.89
N SER A 853 -54.55 1.76 -28.78
CA SER A 853 -55.64 2.73 -28.62
C SER A 853 -55.15 4.18 -28.59
N ASP A 854 -56.05 5.13 -28.80
CA ASP A 854 -55.74 6.55 -28.64
C ASP A 854 -55.25 6.89 -27.23
N LYS A 855 -54.30 7.81 -27.16
CA LYS A 855 -53.63 8.21 -25.92
C LYS A 855 -54.38 9.37 -25.23
N PRO A 856 -54.70 9.27 -23.92
CA PRO A 856 -55.45 10.31 -23.22
C PRO A 856 -54.60 11.56 -22.88
N LYS A 857 -53.27 11.48 -23.02
CA LYS A 857 -52.32 12.60 -22.87
C LYS A 857 -51.17 12.47 -23.87
N PRO A 858 -50.49 13.57 -24.27
CA PRO A 858 -49.41 13.52 -25.27
C PRO A 858 -48.24 12.59 -24.91
N HIS A 859 -47.93 12.42 -23.62
CA HIS A 859 -46.84 11.60 -23.07
C HIS A 859 -47.20 10.13 -22.79
N ASN A 860 -48.44 9.73 -23.09
CA ASN A 860 -48.94 8.36 -23.00
C ASN A 860 -48.83 7.68 -24.38
N GLY A 861 -49.17 6.41 -24.50
CA GLY A 861 -49.02 5.62 -25.73
C GLY A 861 -47.86 4.63 -25.63
N ILE A 862 -47.19 4.36 -26.76
CA ILE A 862 -46.00 3.52 -26.79
C ILE A 862 -44.85 4.23 -26.08
N LYS A 863 -44.31 3.58 -25.05
CA LYS A 863 -43.18 4.07 -24.26
C LYS A 863 -41.87 3.60 -24.89
N PHE A 864 -41.02 4.55 -25.25
CA PHE A 864 -39.61 4.32 -25.56
C PHE A 864 -38.83 5.52 -25.01
N MET A 865 -38.40 5.40 -23.75
CA MET A 865 -38.01 6.50 -22.89
C MET A 865 -36.76 6.15 -22.09
N LEU A 866 -35.79 7.06 -22.06
CA LEU A 866 -34.74 7.05 -21.06
C LEU A 866 -35.23 7.90 -19.87
N SER A 867 -35.25 7.35 -18.66
CA SER A 867 -35.50 8.09 -17.43
C SER A 867 -34.18 8.26 -16.69
N VAL A 868 -33.83 9.51 -16.39
CA VAL A 868 -32.63 9.85 -15.62
C VAL A 868 -33.01 10.56 -14.33
N THR A 869 -32.22 10.35 -13.27
CA THR A 869 -32.31 11.07 -11.99
C THR A 869 -30.92 11.50 -11.57
N ASP A 870 -30.75 12.77 -11.19
CA ASP A 870 -29.49 13.29 -10.68
C ASP A 870 -29.33 13.18 -9.16
N ALA A 871 -28.13 13.51 -8.68
CA ALA A 871 -27.77 13.44 -7.26
C ALA A 871 -28.68 14.28 -6.36
N GLU A 872 -29.30 15.35 -6.88
CA GLU A 872 -30.26 16.20 -6.18
C GLU A 872 -31.70 15.65 -6.25
N GLY A 873 -31.92 14.49 -6.89
CA GLY A 873 -33.22 13.83 -7.04
C GLY A 873 -34.10 14.43 -8.14
N ARG A 874 -33.59 15.36 -8.96
CA ARG A 874 -34.32 15.93 -10.10
C ARG A 874 -34.39 14.86 -11.20
N LYS A 875 -35.51 14.81 -11.91
CA LYS A 875 -35.80 13.75 -12.89
C LYS A 875 -36.09 14.31 -14.26
N ASP A 876 -35.52 13.68 -15.28
CA ASP A 876 -35.83 13.94 -16.68
C ASP A 876 -36.23 12.64 -17.39
N TYR A 877 -37.04 12.77 -18.44
CA TYR A 877 -37.73 11.68 -19.12
C TYR A 877 -37.70 11.82 -20.66
N PRO A 878 -36.52 12.00 -21.28
CA PRO A 878 -36.39 12.02 -22.73
C PRO A 878 -36.97 10.76 -23.38
N GLN A 879 -37.85 10.95 -24.37
CA GLN A 879 -38.54 9.88 -25.07
C GLN A 879 -38.77 10.23 -26.53
N ALA A 880 -38.89 9.22 -27.39
CA ALA A 880 -39.33 9.43 -28.77
C ALA A 880 -40.84 9.73 -28.85
N ALA A 881 -41.23 10.58 -29.80
CA ALA A 881 -42.64 10.78 -30.14
C ALA A 881 -43.12 9.64 -31.06
N ILE A 882 -43.94 8.74 -30.51
CA ILE A 882 -44.50 7.58 -31.26
C ILE A 882 -46.01 7.78 -31.43
N VAL A 883 -46.53 7.39 -32.61
CA VAL A 883 -47.95 7.42 -32.95
C VAL A 883 -48.71 6.24 -32.34
N THR A 884 -50.02 6.39 -32.14
CA THR A 884 -50.94 5.30 -31.77
C THR A 884 -51.46 4.58 -33.03
N GLY A 885 -52.27 3.52 -32.86
CA GLY A 885 -52.82 2.70 -33.92
C GLY A 885 -51.95 1.48 -34.30
N THR A 886 -52.23 0.91 -35.46
CA THR A 886 -51.50 -0.25 -36.01
C THR A 886 -50.47 0.23 -37.03
N PHE A 887 -49.21 -0.22 -36.90
CA PHE A 887 -48.16 0.00 -37.89
C PHE A 887 -47.10 -1.10 -37.85
N ASP A 888 -46.58 -1.45 -39.01
CA ASP A 888 -45.49 -2.42 -39.14
C ASP A 888 -44.12 -1.82 -38.78
N TRP A 889 -43.08 -2.66 -38.70
CA TRP A 889 -41.73 -2.30 -38.24
C TRP A 889 -41.20 -0.95 -38.73
N LYS A 890 -40.89 -0.06 -37.79
CA LYS A 890 -40.29 1.27 -38.03
C LYS A 890 -39.11 1.52 -37.10
N LYS A 891 -38.04 2.12 -37.62
CA LYS A 891 -36.95 2.62 -36.80
C LYS A 891 -37.38 3.90 -36.08
N VAL A 892 -37.34 3.86 -34.75
CA VAL A 892 -37.54 5.00 -33.87
C VAL A 892 -36.18 5.40 -33.30
N THR A 893 -35.92 6.70 -33.16
CA THR A 893 -34.64 7.21 -32.64
C THR A 893 -34.86 8.55 -31.95
N PHE A 894 -34.17 8.77 -30.84
CA PHE A 894 -34.02 10.09 -30.21
C PHE A 894 -32.60 10.27 -29.69
N THR A 895 -32.17 11.52 -29.51
CA THR A 895 -30.85 11.86 -28.95
C THR A 895 -31.02 12.63 -27.66
N TYR A 896 -30.16 12.38 -26.69
CA TYR A 896 -30.19 13.06 -25.39
C TYR A 896 -28.78 13.21 -24.82
N THR A 897 -28.47 14.39 -24.29
CA THR A 897 -27.23 14.64 -23.55
C THR A 897 -27.50 14.38 -22.08
N VAL A 898 -26.92 13.30 -21.54
CA VAL A 898 -27.18 12.89 -20.16
C VAL A 898 -26.40 13.81 -19.21
N HIS A 899 -27.12 14.43 -18.28
CA HIS A 899 -26.54 15.36 -17.32
C HIS A 899 -25.44 14.69 -16.49
N GLU A 900 -24.33 15.38 -16.25
CA GLU A 900 -23.13 14.77 -15.65
C GLU A 900 -23.37 14.28 -14.21
N MET A 901 -24.30 14.93 -13.50
CA MET A 901 -24.73 14.53 -12.14
C MET A 901 -25.76 13.39 -12.12
N THR A 902 -26.08 12.74 -13.26
CA THR A 902 -27.02 11.61 -13.30
C THR A 902 -26.49 10.42 -12.49
N VAL A 903 -27.24 9.99 -11.47
CA VAL A 903 -26.89 8.85 -10.61
C VAL A 903 -27.75 7.62 -10.89
N VAL A 904 -28.91 7.78 -11.54
CA VAL A 904 -29.77 6.69 -12.01
C VAL A 904 -30.14 6.93 -13.47
N ALA A 905 -29.97 5.91 -14.32
CA ALA A 905 -30.45 5.88 -15.69
C ALA A 905 -31.24 4.58 -15.93
N THR A 906 -32.39 4.66 -16.60
CA THR A 906 -33.27 3.50 -16.84
C THR A 906 -33.97 3.66 -18.19
N LEU A 907 -33.80 2.69 -19.10
CA LEU A 907 -34.55 2.63 -20.36
C LEU A 907 -35.89 1.91 -20.10
N VAL A 908 -36.98 2.49 -20.61
CA VAL A 908 -38.36 2.04 -20.40
C VAL A 908 -39.03 1.79 -21.75
N CYS A 909 -39.53 0.57 -21.94
CA CYS A 909 -40.22 0.11 -23.15
C CYS A 909 -41.63 -0.39 -22.82
N GLY A 910 -42.61 -0.21 -23.72
CA GLY A 910 -43.95 -0.81 -23.58
C GLY A 910 -45.09 0.13 -23.93
N LEU A 911 -46.18 0.05 -23.17
CA LEU A 911 -47.43 0.80 -23.34
C LEU A 911 -47.77 1.52 -22.03
N ASP A 912 -48.11 2.80 -22.10
CA ASP A 912 -48.51 3.63 -20.96
C ASP A 912 -49.91 4.19 -21.23
N SER A 913 -50.86 3.78 -20.38
CA SER A 913 -52.24 4.30 -20.39
C SER A 913 -52.96 4.18 -21.74
N VAL A 914 -52.66 3.11 -22.49
CA VAL A 914 -53.28 2.68 -23.75
C VAL A 914 -53.40 1.16 -23.75
N SER A 915 -54.38 0.62 -24.48
CA SER A 915 -54.46 -0.82 -24.79
C SER A 915 -53.81 -1.13 -26.13
N GLY A 916 -53.62 -2.42 -26.45
CA GLY A 916 -53.03 -2.91 -27.70
C GLY A 916 -51.79 -3.78 -27.47
N LYS A 917 -51.03 -4.03 -28.54
CA LYS A 917 -49.74 -4.73 -28.49
C LYS A 917 -48.66 -3.90 -29.18
N VAL A 918 -47.44 -3.93 -28.66
CA VAL A 918 -46.24 -3.36 -29.26
C VAL A 918 -45.13 -4.41 -29.23
N LEU A 919 -44.32 -4.45 -30.29
CA LEU A 919 -43.12 -5.27 -30.37
C LEU A 919 -41.89 -4.34 -30.48
N PHE A 920 -40.82 -4.70 -29.79
CA PHE A 920 -39.51 -4.04 -29.83
C PHE A 920 -38.46 -5.03 -30.33
N ASP A 921 -37.54 -4.53 -31.15
CA ASP A 921 -36.41 -5.26 -31.75
C ASP A 921 -35.25 -4.25 -31.96
N ASP A 922 -34.01 -4.72 -32.13
CA ASP A 922 -32.82 -3.89 -32.38
C ASP A 922 -32.69 -2.66 -31.44
N VAL A 923 -32.90 -2.83 -30.13
CA VAL A 923 -32.82 -1.73 -29.16
C VAL A 923 -31.35 -1.39 -28.91
N LYS A 924 -30.92 -0.16 -29.22
CA LYS A 924 -29.53 0.29 -29.08
C LYS A 924 -29.42 1.67 -28.44
N ILE A 925 -28.37 1.87 -27.66
CA ILE A 925 -27.88 3.18 -27.20
C ILE A 925 -26.46 3.32 -27.73
N GLU A 926 -26.23 4.32 -28.55
CA GLU A 926 -24.95 4.62 -29.18
C GLU A 926 -24.40 5.93 -28.62
N ASP A 927 -23.12 5.97 -28.27
CA ASP A 927 -22.38 7.20 -28.04
C ASP A 927 -22.22 7.94 -29.37
N ILE A 928 -22.76 9.15 -29.45
CA ILE A 928 -22.58 10.04 -30.59
C ILE A 928 -21.91 11.36 -30.16
N THR A 929 -21.26 11.36 -28.99
CA THR A 929 -20.41 12.47 -28.54
C THR A 929 -19.26 12.64 -29.53
N LYS A 930 -19.17 13.83 -30.13
CA LYS A 930 -18.16 14.19 -31.15
C LYS A 930 -17.07 15.06 -30.57
#